data_AF-A0A8S1ZGZ4-F1
#
_entry.id   AF-A0A8S1ZGZ4-F1
#
_cell.length_a   1.000
_cell.length_b   1.000
_cell.length_c   1.000
_cell.angle_alpha   90.00
_cell.angle_beta   90.00
_cell.angle_gamma   90.00
#
_symmetry.space_group_name_H-M   'P 1'
#
loop_
_entity.id
_entity.type
_entity.pdbx_description
1 polymer ?
#
loop_
_entity_poly.entity_id
_entity_poly.type
_entity_poly.pdbx_seq_one_letter_code
_entity_poly.pdbx_strand_id
1 'polypeptide(L)'
;METQRRIITSCSSMAALFLFMTALMASCSSIAASPTQSFEDNFNIMWSENHFTTSEDGEIWNLSLDNDTGCGFQTKHMYRFGWFSMKLKLVGGDSAGVVTAYYMCSENGAGPERDEIDFEFLGNRTGQPYIIQTNVYKNGTGNREMRHSLWFDPTKDYHTYSLLWNNHQLVFFVDRVPIRVYKNSDKVPNNDFFPNQKPMYLFSSIWNADDWATRGGLEKTDWKKAPFVSSYKDFAVEGCRWKDPFPACVSTTTENWWDQYDAWHLSKTQKMDYAWVQRNLVVYDYCKDNENQILNTTSQWLHFPPNLNKSTIEFSIPTIIAAVLSFFAASISSAGGIGGGGIFLSIMTIIAGLEMKTASSFSAFMVTGVSIANVGCNLFVRNPKSRDKTLIDFDLALTLQPCLLLGVSIGVICNRMFPNWLVLFLFAVFLAWSTMKTCKKGVSYWNLESERAKIRSRRDDDGIEGARSPLLSDEREDVGQGGMIRFPWMKLGVLVIIWLLFFAINLFRGNKYGQGIISIKPCGGLYWFLSTLQVPLTIFFTLWIYFSDNVQSNHTSHSNQDSEKEIGVGGRQNKLMLPVMALLAGVLGGLFGIGGGMLISPLLLQIGIAPEVTAATCSFMVLFSSSMSAIQYLLLGMEHAGTAAIFALVCFVASLVGLMVVKKVIAKYGRASIIVFAVGIVMALSTILMTTHGALNVWKDFVSGGYMGFKFPC
;
A
#
# COMPACT_ATOMS: atom_id res chain seq x y z
N MET A 1 -8.47 -75.63 -69.99
CA MET A 1 -7.45 -74.54 -69.89
C MET A 1 -7.93 -73.32 -69.11
N GLU A 2 -9.23 -73.09 -68.95
CA GLU A 2 -9.77 -71.89 -68.28
C GLU A 2 -9.83 -71.98 -66.75
N THR A 3 -10.00 -73.20 -66.21
CA THR A 3 -10.10 -73.44 -64.76
C THR A 3 -8.74 -73.36 -64.05
N GLN A 4 -7.64 -73.73 -64.71
CA GLN A 4 -6.29 -73.58 -64.17
C GLN A 4 -5.82 -72.12 -64.15
N ARG A 5 -6.26 -71.28 -65.09
CA ARG A 5 -5.91 -69.85 -65.10
C ARG A 5 -6.57 -69.07 -63.96
N ARG A 6 -7.80 -69.45 -63.54
CA ARG A 6 -8.51 -68.79 -62.43
C ARG A 6 -7.93 -69.09 -61.04
N ILE A 7 -7.38 -70.30 -60.84
CA ILE A 7 -6.72 -70.66 -59.58
C ILE A 7 -5.36 -69.94 -59.46
N ILE A 8 -4.62 -69.83 -60.56
CA ILE A 8 -3.33 -69.11 -60.57
C ILE A 8 -3.52 -67.60 -60.36
N THR A 9 -4.53 -66.98 -60.98
CA THR A 9 -4.82 -65.55 -60.76
C THR A 9 -5.39 -65.24 -59.37
N SER A 10 -6.15 -66.16 -58.76
CA SER A 10 -6.63 -66.01 -57.38
C SER A 10 -5.52 -66.17 -56.35
N CYS A 11 -4.59 -67.12 -56.54
CA CYS A 11 -3.41 -67.26 -55.68
C CYS A 11 -2.44 -66.08 -55.83
N SER A 12 -2.25 -65.54 -57.04
CA SER A 12 -1.40 -64.36 -57.27
C SER A 12 -2.01 -63.09 -56.64
N SER A 13 -3.34 -62.95 -56.65
CA SER A 13 -4.03 -61.80 -56.04
C SER A 13 -4.05 -61.87 -54.52
N MET A 14 -4.21 -63.06 -53.92
CA MET A 14 -4.09 -63.23 -52.47
C MET A 14 -2.64 -63.09 -51.99
N ALA A 15 -1.65 -63.57 -52.74
CA ALA A 15 -0.23 -63.37 -52.42
C ALA A 15 0.16 -61.89 -52.53
N ALA A 16 -0.36 -61.15 -53.52
CA ALA A 16 -0.15 -59.72 -53.63
C ALA A 16 -0.81 -58.94 -52.49
N LEU A 17 -2.02 -59.32 -52.05
CA LEU A 17 -2.68 -58.71 -50.90
C LEU A 17 -1.95 -59.00 -49.59
N PHE A 18 -1.43 -60.23 -49.42
CA PHE A 18 -0.63 -60.60 -48.25
C PHE A 18 0.71 -59.86 -48.25
N LEU A 19 1.38 -59.76 -49.40
CA LEU A 19 2.62 -58.98 -49.56
C LEU A 19 2.39 -57.49 -49.31
N PHE A 20 1.26 -56.94 -49.75
CA PHE A 20 0.89 -55.54 -49.51
C PHE A 20 0.52 -55.28 -48.05
N MET A 21 -0.18 -56.19 -47.38
CA MET A 21 -0.47 -56.13 -45.94
C MET A 21 0.79 -56.32 -45.09
N THR A 22 1.71 -57.22 -45.47
CA THR A 22 3.00 -57.36 -44.80
C THR A 22 3.92 -56.17 -45.07
N ALA A 23 3.83 -55.53 -46.24
CA ALA A 23 4.55 -54.30 -46.53
C ALA A 23 3.96 -53.11 -45.76
N LEU A 24 2.64 -53.05 -45.55
CA LEU A 24 1.98 -52.07 -44.67
C LEU A 24 2.33 -52.29 -43.19
N MET A 25 2.41 -53.54 -42.73
CA MET A 25 2.82 -53.86 -41.36
C MET A 25 4.33 -53.69 -41.14
N ALA A 26 5.15 -53.91 -42.17
CA ALA A 26 6.59 -53.67 -42.13
C ALA A 26 6.94 -52.16 -42.23
N SER A 27 6.12 -51.35 -42.91
CA SER A 27 6.25 -49.89 -42.92
C SER A 27 5.68 -49.19 -41.68
N CYS A 28 4.93 -49.90 -40.83
CA CYS A 28 4.50 -49.43 -39.52
C CYS A 28 5.41 -49.84 -38.35
N SER A 29 6.50 -50.60 -38.59
CA SER A 29 7.35 -51.16 -37.53
C SER A 29 8.72 -50.50 -37.39
N SER A 30 8.92 -49.33 -37.98
CA SER A 30 10.12 -48.52 -37.79
C SER A 30 9.76 -47.05 -37.57
N ILE A 31 8.93 -46.78 -36.56
CA ILE A 31 9.21 -45.61 -35.74
C ILE A 31 10.42 -46.03 -34.91
N ALA A 32 11.61 -45.71 -35.40
CA ALA A 32 12.77 -45.71 -34.53
C ALA A 32 12.37 -44.89 -33.31
N ALA A 33 12.33 -45.51 -32.13
CA ALA A 33 12.25 -44.75 -30.90
C ALA A 33 13.42 -43.77 -30.97
N SER A 34 13.10 -42.48 -31.03
CA SER A 34 14.10 -41.43 -30.83
C SER A 34 14.88 -41.81 -29.58
N PRO A 35 16.23 -41.79 -29.59
CA PRO A 35 17.00 -42.17 -28.42
C PRO A 35 16.45 -41.39 -27.22
N THR A 36 16.04 -42.11 -26.17
CA THR A 36 15.59 -41.52 -24.91
C THR A 36 16.73 -40.63 -24.43
N GLN A 37 16.57 -39.31 -24.59
CA GLN A 37 17.63 -38.38 -24.23
C GLN A 37 17.79 -38.40 -22.72
N SER A 38 18.99 -38.69 -22.25
CA SER A 38 19.27 -38.71 -20.82
C SER A 38 19.22 -37.29 -20.26
N PHE A 39 18.94 -37.14 -18.97
CA PHE A 39 18.98 -35.82 -18.30
C PHE A 39 20.28 -35.08 -18.59
N GLU A 40 21.39 -35.80 -18.46
CA GLU A 40 22.76 -35.32 -18.64
C GLU A 40 23.04 -34.84 -20.06
N ASP A 41 22.30 -35.26 -21.07
CA ASP A 41 22.51 -34.76 -22.43
C ASP A 41 22.05 -33.30 -22.57
N ASN A 42 21.08 -32.87 -21.76
CA ASN A 42 20.39 -31.60 -21.95
C ASN A 42 20.54 -30.63 -20.78
N PHE A 43 20.75 -31.11 -19.56
CA PHE A 43 20.60 -30.31 -18.34
C PHE A 43 21.82 -30.34 -17.43
N ASN A 44 21.95 -29.30 -16.61
CA ASN A 44 22.80 -29.25 -15.44
C ASN A 44 21.93 -28.96 -14.22
N ILE A 45 22.21 -29.61 -13.09
CA ILE A 45 21.63 -29.24 -11.79
C ILE A 45 22.22 -27.88 -11.39
N MET A 46 21.37 -26.97 -10.92
CA MET A 46 21.79 -25.62 -10.53
C MET A 46 22.19 -25.53 -9.06
N TRP A 47 21.38 -26.13 -8.17
CA TRP A 47 21.65 -26.19 -6.74
C TRP A 47 20.95 -27.39 -6.09
N SER A 48 21.49 -27.81 -4.94
CA SER A 48 21.06 -28.95 -4.13
C SER A 48 20.94 -30.28 -4.90
N GLU A 49 22.09 -30.88 -5.21
CA GLU A 49 22.15 -32.21 -5.84
C GLU A 49 21.48 -33.30 -4.99
N ASN A 50 21.49 -33.16 -3.66
CA ASN A 50 20.87 -34.11 -2.74
C ASN A 50 19.32 -34.13 -2.83
N HIS A 51 18.73 -33.11 -3.43
CA HIS A 51 17.27 -32.96 -3.62
C HIS A 51 16.83 -33.27 -5.05
N PHE A 52 17.74 -33.83 -5.85
CA PHE A 52 17.48 -34.34 -7.18
C PHE A 52 17.66 -35.86 -7.19
N THR A 53 16.65 -36.59 -7.66
CA THR A 53 16.75 -38.05 -7.82
C THR A 53 16.25 -38.50 -9.19
N THR A 54 16.83 -39.59 -9.68
CA THR A 54 16.47 -40.18 -10.97
C THR A 54 15.94 -41.60 -10.75
N SER A 55 14.94 -42.02 -11.53
CA SER A 55 14.46 -43.41 -11.52
C SER A 55 15.54 -44.39 -11.98
N GLU A 56 15.37 -45.68 -11.67
CA GLU A 56 16.34 -46.73 -12.01
C GLU A 56 16.64 -46.82 -13.52
N ASP A 57 15.65 -46.51 -14.36
CA ASP A 57 15.76 -46.49 -15.83
C ASP A 57 16.34 -45.18 -16.40
N GLY A 58 16.55 -44.15 -15.56
CA GLY A 58 17.07 -42.86 -16.02
C GLY A 58 16.02 -41.91 -16.60
N GLU A 59 14.77 -42.35 -16.76
CA GLU A 59 13.76 -41.63 -17.55
C GLU A 59 12.96 -40.59 -16.76
N ILE A 60 12.85 -40.74 -15.44
CA ILE A 60 12.09 -39.85 -14.56
C ILE A 60 13.04 -39.11 -13.62
N TRP A 61 12.90 -37.79 -13.59
CA TRP A 61 13.68 -36.90 -12.73
C TRP A 61 12.77 -36.28 -11.69
N ASN A 62 13.14 -36.33 -10.43
CA ASN A 62 12.35 -35.83 -9.31
C ASN A 62 13.10 -34.71 -8.60
N LEU A 63 12.41 -33.59 -8.40
CA LEU A 63 12.90 -32.48 -7.59
C LEU A 63 12.11 -32.49 -6.29
N SER A 64 12.83 -32.50 -5.17
CA SER A 64 12.24 -32.42 -3.84
C SER A 64 12.46 -31.06 -3.18
N LEU A 65 11.48 -30.65 -2.38
CA LEU A 65 11.56 -29.49 -1.49
C LEU A 65 11.26 -29.95 -0.07
N ASP A 66 12.11 -29.54 0.86
CA ASP A 66 11.88 -29.62 2.30
C ASP A 66 12.28 -28.30 2.98
N ASN A 67 12.25 -28.29 4.31
CA ASN A 67 12.49 -27.07 5.09
C ASN A 67 13.95 -26.58 5.00
N ASP A 68 14.88 -27.40 4.50
CA ASP A 68 16.27 -27.02 4.35
C ASP A 68 16.48 -26.32 3.00
N THR A 69 16.03 -26.93 1.91
CA THR A 69 16.19 -26.33 0.57
C THR A 69 15.26 -26.91 -0.50
N GLY A 70 15.14 -26.18 -1.60
CA GLY A 70 14.55 -26.66 -2.84
C GLY A 70 15.60 -27.17 -3.82
N CYS A 71 15.19 -27.42 -5.06
CA CYS A 71 16.08 -27.89 -6.12
C CYS A 71 15.70 -27.26 -7.45
N GLY A 72 16.65 -27.20 -8.39
CA GLY A 72 16.40 -26.78 -9.76
C GLY A 72 17.48 -27.23 -10.73
N PHE A 73 17.12 -27.27 -12.01
CA PHE A 73 18.01 -27.57 -13.12
C PHE A 73 17.80 -26.59 -14.27
N GLN A 74 18.79 -26.50 -15.15
CA GLN A 74 18.77 -25.65 -16.33
C GLN A 74 19.33 -26.37 -17.55
N THR A 75 18.99 -25.93 -18.76
CA THR A 75 19.60 -26.48 -19.98
C THR A 75 21.08 -26.14 -20.09
N LYS A 76 21.86 -27.01 -20.72
CA LYS A 76 23.29 -26.78 -21.04
C LYS A 76 23.50 -25.66 -22.07
N HIS A 77 22.51 -25.44 -22.91
CA HIS A 77 22.56 -24.46 -24.00
C HIS A 77 21.44 -23.44 -23.87
N MET A 78 21.71 -22.24 -24.35
CA MET A 78 20.69 -21.23 -24.58
C MET A 78 20.04 -21.43 -25.94
N TYR A 79 18.81 -21.00 -26.07
CA TYR A 79 18.04 -21.05 -27.30
C TYR A 79 17.41 -19.71 -27.60
N ARG A 80 17.19 -19.41 -28.88
CA ARG A 80 16.38 -18.28 -29.30
C ARG A 80 15.40 -18.73 -30.36
N PHE A 81 14.12 -18.78 -30.00
CA PHE A 81 13.05 -19.42 -30.75
C PHE A 81 13.13 -20.95 -30.80
N GLY A 82 11.98 -21.57 -31.00
CA GLY A 82 11.80 -23.01 -31.06
C GLY A 82 10.55 -23.52 -30.35
N TRP A 83 10.49 -24.84 -30.27
CA TRP A 83 9.53 -25.62 -29.50
C TRP A 83 10.23 -26.29 -28.32
N PHE A 84 9.68 -26.10 -27.12
CA PHE A 84 10.20 -26.65 -25.86
C PHE A 84 9.09 -27.38 -25.16
N SER A 85 9.27 -28.65 -24.82
CA SER A 85 8.21 -29.48 -24.27
C SER A 85 8.76 -30.42 -23.20
N MET A 86 8.05 -30.53 -22.09
CA MET A 86 8.39 -31.43 -20.99
C MET A 86 7.11 -32.03 -20.41
N LYS A 87 7.15 -33.30 -19.98
CA LYS A 87 6.07 -33.87 -19.17
C LYS A 87 6.33 -33.65 -17.69
N LEU A 88 5.37 -33.06 -17.00
CA LEU A 88 5.44 -32.80 -15.56
C LEU A 88 4.28 -33.51 -14.85
N LYS A 89 4.58 -34.03 -13.67
CA LYS A 89 3.60 -34.44 -12.67
C LYS A 89 3.87 -33.67 -11.38
N LEU A 90 2.85 -32.96 -10.89
CA LEU A 90 2.99 -32.01 -9.78
C LEU A 90 2.89 -32.70 -8.42
N VAL A 91 3.23 -31.95 -7.37
CA VAL A 91 3.18 -32.41 -5.98
C VAL A 91 1.76 -32.83 -5.59
N GLY A 92 1.61 -34.10 -5.19
CA GLY A 92 0.34 -34.61 -4.67
C GLY A 92 0.08 -34.22 -3.22
N GLY A 93 -1.19 -34.24 -2.80
CA GLY A 93 -1.57 -34.02 -1.40
C GLY A 93 -1.72 -32.54 -1.05
N ASP A 94 -1.13 -32.10 0.06
CA ASP A 94 -1.07 -30.68 0.43
C ASP A 94 0.23 -30.09 -0.11
N SER A 95 0.11 -29.09 -0.97
CA SER A 95 1.21 -28.37 -1.58
C SER A 95 1.05 -26.86 -1.44
N ALA A 96 0.20 -26.40 -0.52
CA ALA A 96 0.02 -24.97 -0.28
C ALA A 96 1.37 -24.29 0.01
N GLY A 97 1.60 -23.13 -0.59
CA GLY A 97 2.85 -22.36 -0.49
C GLY A 97 4.02 -22.88 -1.35
N VAL A 98 3.88 -24.03 -2.01
CA VAL A 98 4.91 -24.60 -2.89
C VAL A 98 4.66 -24.21 -4.34
N VAL A 99 5.72 -23.77 -5.03
CA VAL A 99 5.70 -23.48 -6.47
C VAL A 99 6.63 -24.43 -7.19
N THR A 100 6.10 -25.11 -8.19
CA THR A 100 6.89 -25.79 -9.23
C THR A 100 6.97 -24.84 -10.43
N ALA A 101 8.16 -24.48 -10.88
CA ALA A 101 8.36 -23.59 -12.02
C ALA A 101 8.96 -24.33 -13.20
N TYR A 102 8.53 -24.00 -14.41
CA TYR A 102 9.10 -24.44 -15.69
C TYR A 102 9.12 -23.23 -16.62
N TYR A 103 10.29 -22.66 -16.84
CA TYR A 103 10.40 -21.33 -17.41
C TYR A 103 11.63 -21.16 -18.27
N MET A 104 11.67 -20.11 -19.08
CA MET A 104 12.85 -19.72 -19.84
C MET A 104 13.32 -18.36 -19.37
N CYS A 105 14.63 -18.15 -19.23
CA CYS A 105 15.19 -16.87 -18.78
C CYS A 105 16.54 -16.57 -19.46
N SER A 106 16.78 -15.31 -19.81
CA SER A 106 18.01 -14.88 -20.50
C SER A 106 19.24 -14.74 -19.61
N GLU A 107 19.04 -14.70 -18.29
CA GLU A 107 20.09 -14.55 -17.28
C GLU A 107 20.02 -15.70 -16.27
N ASN A 108 21.16 -16.13 -15.73
CA ASN A 108 21.17 -17.09 -14.64
C ASN A 108 20.67 -16.41 -13.35
N GLY A 109 19.65 -16.99 -12.71
CA GLY A 109 19.19 -16.53 -11.38
C GLY A 109 18.35 -15.25 -11.36
N ALA A 110 17.43 -15.08 -12.30
CA ALA A 110 16.42 -14.00 -12.31
C ALA A 110 16.99 -12.57 -12.19
N GLY A 111 18.01 -12.23 -12.98
CA GLY A 111 18.64 -10.91 -12.96
C GLY A 111 17.74 -9.73 -13.43
N PRO A 112 18.22 -8.49 -13.26
CA PRO A 112 17.39 -7.28 -13.32
C PRO A 112 16.98 -6.87 -14.72
N GLU A 113 17.66 -7.35 -15.78
CA GLU A 113 17.37 -6.99 -17.17
C GLU A 113 16.88 -8.19 -17.99
N ARG A 114 16.50 -9.27 -17.33
CA ARG A 114 16.15 -10.53 -18.01
C ARG A 114 14.91 -10.43 -18.90
N ASP A 115 14.93 -11.20 -19.97
CA ASP A 115 13.72 -11.66 -20.65
C ASP A 115 13.35 -13.02 -20.03
N GLU A 116 12.08 -13.25 -19.74
CA GLU A 116 11.62 -14.46 -19.03
C GLU A 116 10.22 -14.89 -19.52
N ILE A 117 9.97 -16.20 -19.57
CA ILE A 117 8.70 -16.80 -19.98
C ILE A 117 8.36 -17.94 -19.03
N ASP A 118 7.25 -17.81 -18.31
CA ASP A 118 7.00 -18.64 -17.13
C ASP A 118 5.79 -19.58 -17.28
N PHE A 119 5.97 -20.82 -16.86
CA PHE A 119 4.91 -21.61 -16.22
C PHE A 119 5.23 -21.77 -14.74
N GLU A 120 4.32 -21.34 -13.88
CA GLU A 120 4.40 -21.51 -12.44
C GLU A 120 3.16 -22.24 -11.94
N PHE A 121 3.37 -23.41 -11.34
CA PHE A 121 2.31 -24.22 -10.77
C PHE A 121 2.18 -23.92 -9.29
N LEU A 122 1.10 -23.24 -8.94
CA LEU A 122 0.82 -22.80 -7.58
C LEU A 122 0.09 -23.92 -6.84
N GLY A 123 0.76 -24.50 -5.86
CA GLY A 123 0.21 -25.57 -5.04
C GLY A 123 -0.96 -25.12 -4.17
N ASN A 124 -1.68 -26.09 -3.62
CA ASN A 124 -2.90 -25.83 -2.86
C ASN A 124 -3.12 -26.87 -1.76
N ARG A 125 -4.07 -26.60 -0.87
CA ARG A 125 -4.48 -27.55 0.17
C ARG A 125 -5.05 -28.83 -0.47
N THR A 126 -4.92 -29.95 0.24
CA THR A 126 -5.47 -31.24 -0.23
C THR A 126 -6.95 -31.11 -0.63
N GLY A 127 -7.27 -31.57 -1.83
CA GLY A 127 -8.62 -31.54 -2.40
C GLY A 127 -9.01 -30.21 -3.06
N GLN A 128 -8.13 -29.20 -3.06
CA GLN A 128 -8.31 -27.95 -3.79
C GLN A 128 -7.53 -27.97 -5.11
N PRO A 129 -8.02 -27.27 -6.16
CA PRO A 129 -7.39 -27.31 -7.48
C PRO A 129 -6.06 -26.55 -7.49
N TYR A 130 -5.12 -27.05 -8.29
CA TYR A 130 -3.93 -26.32 -8.69
C TYR A 130 -4.29 -25.12 -9.57
N ILE A 131 -3.45 -24.09 -9.53
CA ILE A 131 -3.49 -22.97 -10.47
C ILE A 131 -2.19 -22.95 -11.26
N ILE A 132 -2.30 -22.84 -12.58
CA ILE A 132 -1.14 -22.56 -13.44
C ILE A 132 -1.10 -21.07 -13.74
N GLN A 133 -0.01 -20.41 -13.38
CA GLN A 133 0.29 -19.03 -13.72
C GLN A 133 1.25 -19.02 -14.91
N THR A 134 0.95 -18.19 -15.90
CA THR A 134 1.88 -17.87 -16.97
C THR A 134 2.29 -16.41 -16.87
N ASN A 135 3.54 -16.10 -17.16
CA ASN A 135 4.04 -14.72 -17.18
C ASN A 135 5.03 -14.50 -18.33
N VAL A 136 5.23 -13.23 -18.68
CA VAL A 136 6.17 -12.82 -19.72
C VAL A 136 6.89 -11.57 -19.25
N TYR A 137 8.22 -11.66 -19.13
CA TYR A 137 9.09 -10.54 -18.83
C TYR A 137 9.87 -10.08 -20.06
N LYS A 138 10.09 -8.78 -20.13
CA LYS A 138 10.98 -8.13 -21.10
C LYS A 138 11.80 -7.09 -20.37
N ASN A 139 13.12 -7.20 -20.46
CA ASN A 139 14.08 -6.29 -19.85
C ASN A 139 13.80 -6.03 -18.36
N GLY A 140 13.56 -7.10 -17.59
CA GLY A 140 13.28 -7.07 -16.15
C GLY A 140 11.86 -6.67 -15.76
N THR A 141 11.04 -6.21 -16.70
CA THR A 141 9.65 -5.83 -16.43
C THR A 141 8.75 -7.02 -16.73
N GLY A 142 7.88 -7.40 -15.79
CA GLY A 142 6.87 -8.47 -15.94
C GLY A 142 5.44 -7.93 -15.88
N ASN A 143 4.67 -8.39 -14.88
CA ASN A 143 3.27 -8.01 -14.61
C ASN A 143 2.30 -8.38 -15.74
N ARG A 144 2.51 -9.55 -16.35
CA ARG A 144 1.66 -10.09 -17.40
C ARG A 144 1.12 -11.44 -16.98
N GLU A 145 0.72 -11.57 -15.73
CA GLU A 145 0.24 -12.83 -15.20
C GLU A 145 -1.11 -13.19 -15.84
N MET A 146 -1.24 -14.44 -16.28
CA MET A 146 -2.54 -15.05 -16.53
C MET A 146 -2.60 -16.35 -15.72
N ARG A 147 -3.69 -16.53 -14.97
CA ARG A 147 -3.89 -17.71 -14.13
C ARG A 147 -5.01 -18.56 -14.68
N HIS A 148 -4.79 -19.85 -14.74
CA HIS A 148 -5.77 -20.81 -15.25
C HIS A 148 -5.99 -21.93 -14.24
N SER A 149 -7.22 -22.38 -14.12
CA SER A 149 -7.52 -23.71 -13.60
C SER A 149 -7.28 -24.77 -14.69
N LEU A 150 -7.01 -26.00 -14.28
CA LEU A 150 -6.83 -27.13 -15.20
C LEU A 150 -8.10 -27.98 -15.27
N TRP A 151 -8.31 -28.65 -16.42
CA TRP A 151 -9.45 -29.55 -16.66
C TRP A 151 -9.18 -31.00 -16.23
N PHE A 152 -8.08 -31.22 -15.51
CA PHE A 152 -7.63 -32.49 -14.96
C PHE A 152 -6.87 -32.24 -13.65
N ASP A 153 -6.60 -33.30 -12.89
CA ASP A 153 -5.75 -33.24 -11.70
C ASP A 153 -4.28 -33.47 -12.09
N PRO A 154 -3.43 -32.43 -12.09
CA PRO A 154 -2.04 -32.50 -12.55
C PRO A 154 -1.11 -33.29 -11.60
N THR A 155 -1.64 -33.78 -10.48
CA THR A 155 -0.89 -34.60 -9.51
C THR A 155 -1.02 -36.11 -9.78
N LYS A 156 -1.98 -36.52 -10.61
CA LYS A 156 -2.30 -37.94 -10.84
C LYS A 156 -1.51 -38.58 -11.98
N ASP A 157 -1.26 -37.82 -13.04
CA ASP A 157 -0.55 -38.32 -14.21
C ASP A 157 0.36 -37.23 -14.79
N TYR A 158 1.24 -37.63 -15.69
CA TYR A 158 2.12 -36.72 -16.42
C TYR A 158 1.36 -36.03 -17.55
N HIS A 159 1.38 -34.70 -17.54
CA HIS A 159 0.86 -33.88 -18.62
C HIS A 159 1.98 -33.12 -19.30
N THR A 160 1.81 -32.86 -20.59
CA THR A 160 2.81 -32.15 -21.39
C THR A 160 2.62 -30.65 -21.24
N TYR A 161 3.69 -29.92 -20.94
CA TYR A 161 3.70 -28.46 -20.90
C TYR A 161 4.69 -27.97 -21.94
N SER A 162 4.20 -27.25 -22.94
CA SER A 162 5.01 -26.86 -24.08
C SER A 162 4.94 -25.37 -24.37
N LEU A 163 6.04 -24.85 -24.91
CA LEU A 163 6.17 -23.48 -25.35
C LEU A 163 6.57 -23.48 -26.83
N LEU A 164 5.75 -22.83 -27.66
CA LEU A 164 6.17 -22.38 -28.99
C LEU A 164 6.62 -20.92 -28.87
N TRP A 165 7.87 -20.65 -29.20
CA TRP A 165 8.43 -19.30 -29.24
C TRP A 165 9.01 -19.02 -30.62
N ASN A 166 8.45 -18.05 -31.34
CA ASN A 166 9.00 -17.56 -32.59
C ASN A 166 8.91 -16.02 -32.63
N ASN A 167 9.33 -15.40 -33.73
CA ASN A 167 9.32 -13.94 -33.84
C ASN A 167 7.90 -13.33 -33.98
N HIS A 168 6.86 -14.16 -34.10
CA HIS A 168 5.46 -13.71 -34.28
C HIS A 168 4.63 -13.86 -33.02
N GLN A 169 4.87 -14.90 -32.23
CA GLN A 169 4.08 -15.21 -31.04
C GLN A 169 4.81 -16.15 -30.07
N LEU A 170 4.40 -16.06 -28.81
CA LEU A 170 4.58 -17.08 -27.80
C LEU A 170 3.24 -17.80 -27.61
N VAL A 171 3.27 -19.12 -27.58
CA VAL A 171 2.10 -19.93 -27.29
C VAL A 171 2.42 -20.93 -26.20
N PHE A 172 1.65 -20.87 -25.12
CA PHE A 172 1.71 -21.77 -23.99
C PHE A 172 0.70 -22.90 -24.23
N PHE A 173 1.17 -24.14 -24.21
CA PHE A 173 0.35 -25.33 -24.38
C PHE A 173 0.33 -26.16 -23.10
N VAL A 174 -0.86 -26.70 -22.81
CA VAL A 174 -1.05 -27.82 -21.90
C VAL A 174 -1.61 -28.97 -22.71
N ASP A 175 -0.86 -30.07 -22.73
CA ASP A 175 -0.97 -31.16 -23.69
C ASP A 175 -0.92 -30.64 -25.14
N ARG A 176 -2.06 -30.62 -25.84
CA ARG A 176 -2.17 -30.07 -27.20
C ARG A 176 -2.98 -28.78 -27.26
N VAL A 177 -3.48 -28.32 -26.11
CA VAL A 177 -4.41 -27.21 -25.99
C VAL A 177 -3.65 -25.92 -25.70
N PRO A 178 -3.71 -24.91 -26.58
CA PRO A 178 -3.15 -23.60 -26.27
C PRO A 178 -3.96 -22.95 -25.14
N ILE A 179 -3.30 -22.57 -24.05
CA ILE A 179 -3.93 -21.88 -22.90
C ILE A 179 -3.71 -20.36 -22.92
N ARG A 180 -2.64 -19.91 -23.59
CA ARG A 180 -2.29 -18.50 -23.74
C ARG A 180 -1.53 -18.26 -25.05
N VAL A 181 -1.89 -17.19 -25.75
CA VAL A 181 -1.15 -16.67 -26.90
C VAL A 181 -0.70 -15.25 -26.59
N TYR A 182 0.61 -14.99 -26.63
CA TYR A 182 1.19 -13.66 -26.49
C TYR A 182 1.85 -13.25 -27.79
N LYS A 183 1.24 -12.32 -28.53
CA LYS A 183 1.68 -11.96 -29.88
C LYS A 183 2.77 -10.90 -29.86
N ASN A 184 3.74 -11.05 -30.74
CA ASN A 184 4.67 -9.97 -31.05
C ASN A 184 3.91 -8.86 -31.80
N SER A 185 3.90 -7.66 -31.22
CA SER A 185 3.06 -6.54 -31.65
C SER A 185 3.88 -5.40 -32.27
N ASP A 186 5.00 -5.72 -32.93
CA ASP A 186 5.94 -4.80 -33.61
C ASP A 186 5.30 -3.79 -34.59
N LYS A 187 4.03 -3.98 -34.96
CA LYS A 187 3.26 -3.04 -35.80
C LYS A 187 2.56 -1.92 -35.02
N VAL A 188 2.59 -1.94 -33.70
CA VAL A 188 2.05 -0.88 -32.84
C VAL A 188 3.21 0.04 -32.42
N PRO A 189 3.21 1.33 -32.83
CA PRO A 189 4.27 2.24 -32.41
C PRO A 189 4.38 2.30 -30.88
N ASN A 190 5.59 2.15 -30.35
CA ASN A 190 5.95 2.11 -28.92
C ASN A 190 5.59 0.82 -28.14
N ASN A 191 5.35 -0.32 -28.79
CA ASN A 191 5.13 -1.60 -28.10
C ASN A 191 6.23 -2.64 -28.41
N ASP A 192 7.42 -2.45 -27.85
CA ASP A 192 8.59 -3.35 -27.95
C ASP A 192 8.58 -4.46 -26.86
N PHE A 193 7.41 -4.79 -26.31
CA PHE A 193 7.31 -5.76 -25.24
C PHE A 193 7.12 -7.18 -25.77
N PHE A 194 8.20 -7.73 -26.34
CA PHE A 194 8.26 -9.13 -26.74
C PHE A 194 9.71 -9.66 -26.61
N PRO A 195 9.93 -10.85 -26.03
CA PRO A 195 11.27 -11.40 -25.86
C PRO A 195 11.77 -12.00 -27.18
N ASN A 196 12.14 -11.18 -28.15
CA ASN A 196 12.70 -11.62 -29.44
C ASN A 196 14.20 -11.34 -29.59
N GLN A 197 14.88 -10.71 -28.63
CA GLN A 197 16.27 -10.25 -28.78
C GLN A 197 17.29 -11.12 -28.04
N LYS A 198 17.00 -11.50 -26.79
CA LYS A 198 17.94 -12.23 -25.93
C LYS A 198 17.71 -13.74 -26.07
N PRO A 199 18.77 -14.57 -26.23
CA PRO A 199 18.64 -16.01 -26.06
C PRO A 199 18.33 -16.35 -24.60
N MET A 200 17.71 -17.50 -24.34
CA MET A 200 17.28 -17.94 -23.01
C MET A 200 17.68 -19.37 -22.73
N TYR A 201 18.07 -19.65 -21.49
CA TYR A 201 18.09 -21.01 -20.95
C TYR A 201 16.66 -21.42 -20.58
N LEU A 202 16.41 -22.73 -20.57
CA LEU A 202 15.23 -23.29 -19.95
C LEU A 202 15.60 -23.79 -18.56
N PHE A 203 14.72 -23.54 -17.61
CA PHE A 203 14.87 -23.80 -16.18
C PHE A 203 13.67 -24.59 -15.66
N SER A 204 13.90 -25.40 -14.64
CA SER A 204 12.84 -25.85 -13.75
C SER A 204 13.30 -25.90 -12.31
N SER A 205 12.39 -25.58 -11.39
CA SER A 205 12.68 -25.55 -9.96
C SER A 205 11.45 -25.86 -9.12
N ILE A 206 11.69 -26.25 -7.88
CA ILE A 206 10.67 -26.35 -6.82
C ILE A 206 11.14 -25.53 -5.61
N TRP A 207 10.27 -24.64 -5.13
CA TRP A 207 10.63 -23.71 -4.05
C TRP A 207 9.41 -23.24 -3.26
N ASN A 208 9.68 -22.66 -2.09
CA ASN A 208 8.66 -22.10 -1.20
C ASN A 208 8.36 -20.64 -1.56
N ALA A 209 7.09 -20.34 -1.77
CA ALA A 209 6.58 -19.02 -2.14
C ALA A 209 5.40 -18.62 -1.26
N ASP A 210 5.56 -18.82 0.05
CA ASP A 210 4.53 -18.61 1.07
C ASP A 210 3.86 -17.24 1.02
N ASP A 211 4.58 -16.21 0.58
CA ASP A 211 4.09 -14.83 0.55
C ASP A 211 3.03 -14.57 -0.52
N TRP A 212 2.87 -15.45 -1.51
CA TRP A 212 1.96 -15.16 -2.62
C TRP A 212 1.33 -16.38 -3.33
N ALA A 213 1.93 -17.57 -3.27
CA ALA A 213 1.55 -18.70 -4.13
C ALA A 213 0.11 -19.17 -3.94
N THR A 214 -0.27 -19.51 -2.70
CA THR A 214 -1.59 -20.11 -2.43
C THR A 214 -2.52 -19.09 -1.81
N ARG A 215 -3.68 -18.86 -2.47
CA ARG A 215 -4.68 -17.84 -2.08
C ARG A 215 -4.07 -16.44 -1.86
N GLY A 216 -3.07 -16.08 -2.67
CA GLY A 216 -2.38 -14.80 -2.54
C GLY A 216 -1.49 -14.69 -1.30
N GLY A 217 -1.01 -15.82 -0.78
CA GLY A 217 -0.09 -15.88 0.36
C GLY A 217 -0.74 -16.08 1.73
N LEU A 218 -2.06 -16.31 1.78
CA LEU A 218 -2.79 -16.58 3.01
C LEU A 218 -2.50 -18.01 3.54
N GLU A 219 -2.30 -18.96 2.63
CA GLU A 219 -2.04 -20.35 2.99
C GLU A 219 -0.54 -20.62 2.89
N LYS A 220 0.05 -21.01 4.01
CA LYS A 220 1.49 -21.25 4.16
C LYS A 220 1.82 -22.74 4.05
N THR A 221 3.07 -23.03 3.69
CA THR A 221 3.60 -24.38 3.57
C THR A 221 3.61 -25.09 4.92
N ASP A 222 2.97 -26.26 4.98
CA ASP A 222 3.08 -27.15 6.13
C ASP A 222 4.27 -28.08 5.95
N TRP A 223 5.43 -27.69 6.49
CA TRP A 223 6.68 -28.45 6.39
C TRP A 223 6.61 -29.87 6.98
N LYS A 224 5.58 -30.21 7.77
CA LYS A 224 5.35 -31.60 8.21
C LYS A 224 4.93 -32.53 7.07
N LYS A 225 4.53 -31.97 5.93
CA LYS A 225 4.16 -32.68 4.71
C LYS A 225 5.33 -32.83 3.73
N ALA A 226 6.49 -32.27 4.05
CA ALA A 226 7.70 -32.49 3.29
C ALA A 226 8.13 -33.98 3.32
N PRO A 227 8.82 -34.49 2.28
CA PRO A 227 9.24 -33.74 1.08
C PRO A 227 8.12 -33.54 0.08
N PHE A 228 8.06 -32.35 -0.52
CA PHE A 228 7.21 -32.05 -1.67
C PHE A 228 7.96 -32.42 -2.94
N VAL A 229 7.38 -33.26 -3.80
CA VAL A 229 8.09 -33.81 -4.97
C VAL A 229 7.35 -33.51 -6.26
N SER A 230 8.02 -32.86 -7.21
CA SER A 230 7.60 -32.75 -8.61
C SER A 230 8.45 -33.66 -9.50
N SER A 231 7.82 -34.28 -10.50
CA SER A 231 8.47 -35.26 -11.37
C SER A 231 8.42 -34.83 -12.84
N TYR A 232 9.48 -35.13 -13.58
CA TYR A 232 9.72 -34.69 -14.95
C TYR A 232 10.15 -35.87 -15.83
N LYS A 233 9.77 -35.85 -17.11
CA LYS A 233 10.26 -36.77 -18.14
C LYS A 233 9.98 -36.26 -19.54
N ASP A 234 10.44 -36.99 -20.56
CA ASP A 234 10.14 -36.77 -21.97
C ASP A 234 10.42 -35.33 -22.43
N PHE A 235 11.64 -34.84 -22.18
CA PHE A 235 12.07 -33.54 -22.69
C PHE A 235 12.24 -33.61 -24.22
N ALA A 236 11.55 -32.72 -24.93
CA ALA A 236 11.67 -32.55 -26.36
C ALA A 236 11.96 -31.08 -26.67
N VAL A 237 13.04 -30.84 -27.41
CA VAL A 237 13.43 -29.51 -27.86
C VAL A 237 13.72 -29.51 -29.36
N GLU A 238 13.02 -28.64 -30.07
CA GLU A 238 13.26 -28.30 -31.47
C GLU A 238 13.43 -26.78 -31.53
N GLY A 239 14.61 -26.30 -31.13
CA GLY A 239 14.88 -24.88 -31.03
C GLY A 239 16.25 -24.49 -31.54
N CYS A 240 16.38 -23.21 -31.89
CA CYS A 240 17.62 -22.67 -32.42
C CYS A 240 18.62 -22.43 -31.28
N ARG A 241 19.58 -23.35 -31.15
CA ARG A 241 20.69 -23.26 -30.18
C ARG A 241 21.52 -22.01 -30.45
N TRP A 242 21.75 -21.21 -29.41
CA TRP A 242 22.52 -19.97 -29.52
C TRP A 242 24.01 -20.26 -29.75
N LYS A 243 24.63 -19.50 -30.65
CA LYS A 243 26.07 -19.45 -30.91
C LYS A 243 26.44 -18.01 -31.24
N ASP A 244 27.49 -17.50 -30.62
CA ASP A 244 27.97 -16.15 -30.90
C ASP A 244 28.60 -16.05 -32.29
N PRO A 245 28.43 -14.93 -33.03
CA PRO A 245 27.67 -13.73 -32.65
C PRO A 245 26.15 -13.82 -32.91
N PHE A 246 25.71 -14.63 -33.89
CA PHE A 246 24.31 -15.01 -34.08
C PHE A 246 24.23 -16.28 -34.98
N PRO A 247 23.39 -17.29 -34.65
CA PRO A 247 23.20 -18.44 -35.52
C PRO A 247 22.16 -18.15 -36.62
N ALA A 248 22.32 -18.80 -37.78
CA ALA A 248 21.45 -18.58 -38.94
C ALA A 248 19.97 -18.87 -38.64
N CYS A 249 19.67 -19.86 -37.80
CA CYS A 249 18.31 -20.30 -37.45
C CYS A 249 17.47 -19.26 -36.67
N VAL A 250 18.06 -18.13 -36.24
CA VAL A 250 17.33 -17.02 -35.61
C VAL A 250 16.68 -16.10 -36.65
N SER A 251 17.14 -16.15 -37.90
CA SER A 251 16.56 -15.34 -38.97
C SER A 251 15.17 -15.84 -39.36
N THR A 252 14.21 -14.93 -39.51
CA THR A 252 12.82 -15.22 -39.93
C THR A 252 12.70 -15.70 -41.38
N THR A 253 13.82 -15.86 -42.08
CA THR A 253 13.92 -16.31 -43.48
C THR A 253 14.45 -17.75 -43.58
N THR A 254 14.42 -18.52 -42.50
CA THR A 254 15.02 -19.87 -42.45
C THR A 254 14.02 -20.98 -42.78
N GLU A 255 14.53 -22.19 -43.03
CA GLU A 255 13.73 -23.39 -43.36
C GLU A 255 13.06 -24.05 -42.12
N ASN A 256 13.23 -23.50 -40.92
CA ASN A 256 12.69 -24.10 -39.70
C ASN A 256 11.15 -24.03 -39.69
N TRP A 257 10.49 -25.08 -39.18
CA TRP A 257 9.04 -25.18 -39.23
C TRP A 257 8.34 -24.13 -38.35
N TRP A 258 8.93 -23.75 -37.21
CA TRP A 258 8.35 -22.77 -36.28
C TRP A 258 8.36 -21.34 -36.84
N ASP A 259 9.10 -21.10 -37.91
CA ASP A 259 9.15 -19.83 -38.64
C ASP A 259 8.31 -19.85 -39.94
N GLN A 260 7.63 -20.96 -40.25
CA GLN A 260 6.70 -21.04 -41.37
C GLN A 260 5.33 -20.43 -41.02
N TYR A 261 4.59 -20.00 -42.06
CA TYR A 261 3.30 -19.33 -41.93
C TYR A 261 2.31 -20.06 -41.00
N ASP A 262 2.27 -21.39 -41.06
CA ASP A 262 1.38 -22.20 -40.23
C ASP A 262 1.68 -22.09 -38.73
N ALA A 263 2.91 -21.75 -38.34
CA ALA A 263 3.32 -21.56 -36.95
C ALA A 263 3.14 -20.11 -36.46
N TRP A 264 2.78 -19.16 -37.35
CA TRP A 264 2.55 -17.76 -36.98
C TRP A 264 1.15 -17.54 -36.40
N HIS A 265 0.28 -18.53 -36.52
CA HIS A 265 -1.12 -18.45 -36.13
C HIS A 265 -1.57 -19.77 -35.50
N LEU A 266 -2.53 -19.71 -34.58
CA LEU A 266 -3.24 -20.93 -34.17
C LEU A 266 -4.08 -21.48 -35.33
N SER A 267 -4.10 -22.80 -35.45
CA SER A 267 -5.02 -23.51 -36.36
C SER A 267 -6.48 -23.24 -35.97
N LYS A 268 -7.43 -23.57 -36.87
CA LYS A 268 -8.87 -23.35 -36.60
C LYS A 268 -9.34 -24.12 -35.35
N THR A 269 -8.89 -25.35 -35.16
CA THR A 269 -9.23 -26.17 -33.98
C THR A 269 -8.58 -25.61 -32.72
N GLN A 270 -7.29 -25.27 -32.77
CA GLN A 270 -6.58 -24.64 -31.66
C GLN A 270 -7.22 -23.31 -31.22
N LYS A 271 -7.76 -22.51 -32.14
CA LYS A 271 -8.52 -21.29 -31.81
C LYS A 271 -9.80 -21.61 -31.04
N MET A 272 -10.49 -22.69 -31.38
CA MET A 272 -11.71 -23.11 -30.68
C MET A 272 -11.37 -23.59 -29.27
N ASP A 273 -10.33 -24.41 -29.12
CA ASP A 273 -9.86 -24.89 -27.81
C ASP A 273 -9.38 -23.71 -26.95
N TYR A 274 -8.58 -22.80 -27.53
CA TYR A 274 -8.14 -21.58 -26.85
C TYR A 274 -9.32 -20.74 -26.37
N ALA A 275 -10.34 -20.54 -27.22
CA ALA A 275 -11.54 -19.79 -26.84
C ALA A 275 -12.33 -20.48 -25.73
N TRP A 276 -12.34 -21.81 -25.68
CA TRP A 276 -12.95 -22.57 -24.59
C TRP A 276 -12.17 -22.38 -23.27
N VAL A 277 -10.85 -22.49 -23.28
CA VAL A 277 -10.01 -22.22 -22.11
C VAL A 277 -10.23 -20.79 -21.59
N GLN A 278 -10.21 -19.81 -22.49
CA GLN A 278 -10.40 -18.39 -22.16
C GLN A 278 -11.75 -18.09 -21.49
N ARG A 279 -12.80 -18.86 -21.80
CA ARG A 279 -14.14 -18.68 -21.24
C ARG A 279 -14.35 -19.42 -19.92
N ASN A 280 -13.76 -20.60 -19.77
CA ASN A 280 -14.11 -21.52 -18.69
C ASN A 280 -13.05 -21.65 -17.60
N LEU A 281 -11.78 -21.38 -17.92
CA LEU A 281 -10.66 -21.78 -17.08
C LEU A 281 -9.73 -20.63 -16.68
N VAL A 282 -9.81 -19.48 -17.34
CA VAL A 282 -9.06 -18.28 -16.92
C VAL A 282 -9.65 -17.75 -15.63
N VAL A 283 -8.84 -17.73 -14.57
CA VAL A 283 -9.19 -17.23 -13.23
C VAL A 283 -8.70 -15.79 -13.05
N TYR A 284 -7.58 -15.44 -13.67
CA TYR A 284 -7.03 -14.08 -13.65
C TYR A 284 -6.40 -13.75 -15.01
N ASP A 285 -6.59 -12.52 -15.46
CA ASP A 285 -6.06 -12.00 -16.72
C ASP A 285 -5.68 -10.54 -16.55
N TYR A 286 -4.39 -10.25 -16.61
CA TYR A 286 -3.86 -8.89 -16.48
C TYR A 286 -4.45 -7.90 -17.49
N CYS A 287 -4.87 -8.35 -18.68
CA CYS A 287 -5.46 -7.48 -19.70
C CYS A 287 -6.83 -6.93 -19.26
N LYS A 288 -7.63 -7.75 -18.58
CA LYS A 288 -8.99 -7.41 -18.16
C LYS A 288 -9.03 -6.65 -16.85
N ASP A 289 -7.95 -6.68 -16.08
CA ASP A 289 -7.86 -5.93 -14.83
C ASP A 289 -7.96 -4.41 -15.10
N ASN A 290 -7.38 -3.94 -16.20
CA ASN A 290 -7.45 -2.53 -16.64
C ASN A 290 -8.85 -2.11 -17.17
N GLU A 291 -9.58 -2.98 -17.88
CA GLU A 291 -10.93 -2.69 -18.39
C GLU A 291 -11.98 -2.69 -17.27
N ASN A 292 -11.88 -3.65 -16.34
CA ASN A 292 -12.63 -3.63 -15.11
C ASN A 292 -12.24 -2.44 -14.23
N GLN A 293 -11.01 -1.94 -14.32
CA GLN A 293 -10.61 -0.69 -13.68
C GLN A 293 -11.41 0.50 -14.24
N ILE A 294 -11.57 0.67 -15.55
CA ILE A 294 -12.23 1.86 -16.12
C ILE A 294 -13.76 1.85 -15.89
N LEU A 295 -14.43 0.69 -16.06
CA LEU A 295 -15.87 0.53 -15.80
C LEU A 295 -16.21 0.52 -14.29
N ASN A 296 -15.35 -0.03 -13.44
CA ASN A 296 -15.50 0.12 -11.98
C ASN A 296 -15.12 1.53 -11.53
N THR A 297 -14.15 2.20 -12.15
CA THR A 297 -13.77 3.58 -11.80
C THR A 297 -14.92 4.53 -12.10
N THR A 298 -15.51 4.47 -13.30
CA THR A 298 -16.63 5.33 -13.68
C THR A 298 -17.92 5.06 -12.88
N SER A 299 -18.18 3.82 -12.47
CA SER A 299 -19.31 3.51 -11.56
C SER A 299 -19.01 3.77 -10.07
N GLN A 300 -17.76 3.66 -9.61
CA GLN A 300 -17.31 4.02 -8.25
C GLN A 300 -17.25 5.54 -8.00
N TRP A 301 -17.11 6.37 -9.03
CA TRP A 301 -17.13 7.83 -8.88
C TRP A 301 -18.56 8.39 -8.75
N LEU A 302 -19.55 7.73 -9.35
CA LEU A 302 -20.95 8.16 -9.35
C LEU A 302 -21.79 7.56 -8.21
N HIS A 303 -21.37 6.43 -7.66
CA HIS A 303 -21.91 5.89 -6.42
C HIS A 303 -20.79 5.80 -5.38
N PHE A 304 -20.98 6.47 -4.23
CA PHE A 304 -20.17 6.27 -3.02
C PHE A 304 -19.75 4.79 -2.89
N PRO A 305 -18.44 4.50 -2.66
CA PRO A 305 -17.91 3.16 -2.90
C PRO A 305 -18.54 2.12 -1.97
N PRO A 306 -18.98 0.95 -2.49
CA PRO A 306 -19.35 -0.19 -1.65
C PRO A 306 -18.13 -1.10 -1.35
N ASN A 307 -16.91 -0.58 -1.41
CA ASN A 307 -15.69 -1.34 -1.10
C ASN A 307 -15.04 -0.88 0.22
N LEU A 308 -15.84 -0.95 1.29
CA LEU A 308 -15.36 -0.96 2.69
C LEU A 308 -14.83 -2.35 3.12
N ASN A 309 -14.85 -3.34 2.24
CA ASN A 309 -14.60 -4.76 2.55
C ASN A 309 -13.37 -5.38 1.84
N LYS A 310 -12.28 -4.62 1.62
CA LYS A 310 -10.96 -5.25 1.42
C LYS A 310 -10.24 -5.25 2.76
N SER A 311 -10.23 -6.45 3.36
CA SER A 311 -9.73 -6.81 4.68
C SER A 311 -10.23 -5.88 5.80
N THR A 312 -11.44 -6.13 6.31
CA THR A 312 -11.72 -5.79 7.71
C THR A 312 -10.65 -6.47 8.55
N ILE A 313 -9.98 -5.74 9.45
CA ILE A 313 -9.36 -6.41 10.60
C ILE A 313 -10.51 -7.25 11.17
N GLU A 314 -10.39 -8.58 11.20
CA GLU A 314 -11.40 -9.41 11.85
C GLU A 314 -11.72 -8.73 13.18
N PHE A 315 -13.00 -8.50 13.50
CA PHE A 315 -13.43 -7.84 14.73
C PHE A 315 -13.02 -8.69 15.93
N SER A 316 -11.72 -8.65 16.21
CA SER A 316 -11.05 -9.37 17.24
C SER A 316 -11.26 -8.58 18.53
N ILE A 317 -11.29 -9.29 19.64
CA ILE A 317 -11.43 -8.68 20.97
C ILE A 317 -10.43 -7.51 21.16
N PRO A 318 -9.15 -7.60 20.74
CA PRO A 318 -8.21 -6.49 20.79
C PRO A 318 -8.67 -5.24 20.01
N THR A 319 -9.23 -5.40 18.81
CA THR A 319 -9.71 -4.27 18.00
C THR A 319 -10.90 -3.55 18.64
N ILE A 320 -11.82 -4.31 19.26
CA ILE A 320 -12.95 -3.74 20.00
C ILE A 320 -12.47 -2.98 21.23
N ILE A 321 -11.53 -3.55 22.00
CA ILE A 321 -10.92 -2.88 23.16
C ILE A 321 -10.22 -1.59 22.70
N ALA A 322 -9.47 -1.64 21.59
CA ALA A 322 -8.81 -0.47 21.03
C ALA A 322 -9.82 0.64 20.63
N ALA A 323 -10.98 0.28 20.07
CA ALA A 323 -12.04 1.23 19.75
C ALA A 323 -12.64 1.89 21.00
N VAL A 324 -12.89 1.10 22.06
CA VAL A 324 -13.40 1.62 23.35
C VAL A 324 -12.39 2.55 24.00
N LEU A 325 -11.10 2.17 24.05
CA LEU A 325 -10.05 3.02 24.60
C LEU A 325 -9.87 4.30 23.78
N SER A 326 -10.00 4.20 22.44
CA SER A 326 -9.94 5.35 21.54
C SER A 326 -11.12 6.29 21.73
N PHE A 327 -12.31 5.78 22.03
CA PHE A 327 -13.47 6.59 22.39
C PHE A 327 -13.16 7.47 23.62
N PHE A 328 -12.69 6.88 24.73
CA PHE A 328 -12.33 7.65 25.92
C PHE A 328 -11.17 8.63 25.66
N ALA A 329 -10.15 8.21 24.92
CA ALA A 329 -9.04 9.07 24.53
C ALA A 329 -9.50 10.28 23.70
N ALA A 330 -10.39 10.07 22.73
CA ALA A 330 -10.99 11.12 21.91
C ALA A 330 -11.80 12.11 22.78
N SER A 331 -12.66 11.60 23.67
CA SER A 331 -13.45 12.44 24.57
C SER A 331 -12.60 13.35 25.46
N ILE A 332 -11.50 12.83 26.04
CA ILE A 332 -10.61 13.61 26.91
C ILE A 332 -9.76 14.58 26.08
N SER A 333 -9.25 14.14 24.92
CA SER A 333 -8.36 14.96 24.07
C SER A 333 -9.04 16.16 23.43
N SER A 334 -10.35 16.06 23.18
CA SER A 334 -11.16 17.12 22.58
C SER A 334 -11.13 18.42 23.39
N ALA A 335 -11.13 18.30 24.72
CA ALA A 335 -11.08 19.43 25.65
C ALA A 335 -9.79 20.27 25.55
N GLY A 336 -8.67 19.63 25.18
CA GLY A 336 -7.38 20.30 25.06
C GLY A 336 -7.14 20.97 23.70
N GLY A 337 -7.96 20.67 22.68
CA GLY A 337 -7.68 21.07 21.30
C GLY A 337 -6.39 20.44 20.72
N ILE A 338 -5.93 19.33 21.33
CA ILE A 338 -4.65 18.66 21.04
C ILE A 338 -4.83 17.55 19.97
N GLY A 339 -6.06 17.13 19.68
CA GLY A 339 -6.39 16.18 18.60
C GLY A 339 -6.18 14.69 18.94
N GLY A 340 -5.58 14.35 20.09
CA GLY A 340 -5.53 12.98 20.62
C GLY A 340 -4.53 12.02 19.96
N GLY A 341 -3.88 12.42 18.87
CA GLY A 341 -3.04 11.53 18.04
C GLY A 341 -1.93 10.80 18.80
N GLY A 342 -1.26 11.45 19.76
CA GLY A 342 -0.23 10.80 20.58
C GLY A 342 -0.76 9.62 21.40
N ILE A 343 -2.03 9.65 21.79
CA ILE A 343 -2.69 8.58 22.56
C ILE A 343 -3.18 7.49 21.61
N PHE A 344 -3.75 7.87 20.47
CA PHE A 344 -4.23 6.93 19.46
C PHE A 344 -3.11 6.01 18.94
N LEU A 345 -1.93 6.56 18.70
CA LEU A 345 -0.77 5.79 18.27
C LEU A 345 -0.36 4.71 19.27
N SER A 346 -0.41 5.02 20.56
CA SER A 346 -0.13 4.04 21.62
C SER A 346 -1.18 2.94 21.66
N ILE A 347 -2.46 3.31 21.57
CA ILE A 347 -3.57 2.35 21.57
C ILE A 347 -3.48 1.43 20.35
N MET A 348 -3.27 1.99 19.16
CA MET A 348 -3.21 1.22 17.91
C MET A 348 -2.00 0.28 17.88
N THR A 349 -0.83 0.74 18.32
CA THR A 349 0.38 -0.08 18.31
C THR A 349 0.32 -1.19 19.36
N ILE A 350 -0.12 -0.89 20.58
CA ILE A 350 -0.06 -1.85 21.71
C ILE A 350 -1.27 -2.78 21.75
N ILE A 351 -2.48 -2.21 21.63
CA ILE A 351 -3.73 -2.95 21.84
C ILE A 351 -4.18 -3.58 20.52
N ALA A 352 -4.21 -2.81 19.43
CA ALA A 352 -4.58 -3.36 18.12
C ALA A 352 -3.42 -4.12 17.44
N GLY A 353 -2.21 -4.10 18.02
CA GLY A 353 -1.05 -4.83 17.50
C GLY A 353 -0.56 -4.34 16.13
N LEU A 354 -0.90 -3.10 15.76
CA LEU A 354 -0.54 -2.55 14.46
C LEU A 354 0.93 -2.11 14.45
N GLU A 355 1.58 -2.28 13.31
CA GLU A 355 2.90 -1.70 13.07
C GLU A 355 2.84 -0.17 13.20
N MET A 356 3.89 0.46 13.73
CA MET A 356 3.93 1.91 14.03
C MET A 356 3.56 2.78 12.81
N LYS A 357 3.96 2.37 11.59
CA LYS A 357 3.63 3.09 10.36
C LYS A 357 2.13 3.01 10.02
N THR A 358 1.53 1.83 10.16
CA THR A 358 0.08 1.62 9.98
C THR A 358 -0.72 2.31 11.08
N ALA A 359 -0.23 2.30 12.32
CA ALA A 359 -0.83 3.06 13.42
C ALA A 359 -0.81 4.58 13.17
N SER A 360 0.26 5.11 12.56
CA SER A 360 0.36 6.52 12.12
C SER A 360 -0.74 6.89 11.12
N SER A 361 -0.96 6.03 10.12
CA SER A 361 -1.99 6.30 9.13
C SER A 361 -3.41 6.21 9.73
N PHE A 362 -3.68 5.26 10.62
CA PHE A 362 -4.95 5.18 11.37
C PHE A 362 -5.17 6.40 12.26
N SER A 363 -4.13 6.85 12.98
CA SER A 363 -4.19 8.06 13.81
C SER A 363 -4.59 9.28 13.01
N ALA A 364 -4.07 9.46 11.78
CA ALA A 364 -4.43 10.60 10.94
C ALA A 364 -5.96 10.68 10.71
N PHE A 365 -6.60 9.53 10.41
CA PHE A 365 -8.06 9.44 10.26
C PHE A 365 -8.82 9.73 11.55
N MET A 366 -8.38 9.14 12.66
CA MET A 366 -8.98 9.35 13.98
C MET A 366 -8.93 10.81 14.41
N VAL A 367 -7.77 11.45 14.25
CA VAL A 367 -7.56 12.88 14.54
C VAL A 367 -8.46 13.74 13.64
N THR A 368 -8.60 13.41 12.36
CA THR A 368 -9.54 14.11 11.47
C THR A 368 -10.98 14.03 12.01
N GLY A 369 -11.44 12.86 12.44
CA GLY A 369 -12.75 12.70 13.06
C GLY A 369 -12.95 13.57 14.31
N VAL A 370 -11.98 13.60 15.21
CA VAL A 370 -12.01 14.46 16.41
C VAL A 370 -12.06 15.95 16.03
N SER A 371 -11.24 16.37 15.07
CA SER A 371 -11.15 17.76 14.63
C SER A 371 -12.41 18.23 13.90
N ILE A 372 -13.08 17.39 13.11
CA ILE A 372 -14.36 17.73 12.47
C ILE A 372 -15.40 18.06 13.55
N ALA A 373 -15.53 17.22 14.59
CA ALA A 373 -16.44 17.47 15.70
C ALA A 373 -16.11 18.78 16.44
N ASN A 374 -14.83 18.99 16.76
CA ASN A 374 -14.37 20.19 17.47
C ASN A 374 -14.61 21.48 16.68
N VAL A 375 -14.30 21.47 15.38
CA VAL A 375 -14.54 22.62 14.52
C VAL A 375 -16.03 22.86 14.39
N GLY A 376 -16.83 21.82 14.12
CA GLY A 376 -18.29 21.94 14.02
C GLY A 376 -18.93 22.58 15.25
N CYS A 377 -18.49 22.22 16.46
CA CYS A 377 -19.00 22.80 17.70
C CYS A 377 -18.48 24.22 18.00
N ASN A 378 -17.29 24.59 17.52
CA ASN A 378 -16.64 25.86 17.87
C ASN A 378 -16.70 26.93 16.76
N LEU A 379 -17.04 26.57 15.53
CA LEU A 379 -16.96 27.45 14.35
C LEU A 379 -17.82 28.72 14.49
N PHE A 380 -18.96 28.60 15.14
CA PHE A 380 -19.92 29.70 15.33
C PHE A 380 -19.93 30.27 16.75
N VAL A 381 -18.98 29.84 17.61
CA VAL A 381 -18.88 30.33 18.98
C VAL A 381 -18.17 31.70 18.99
N ARG A 382 -18.73 32.64 19.75
CA ARG A 382 -18.18 34.01 19.89
C ARG A 382 -16.99 34.02 20.86
N ASN A 383 -16.03 34.90 20.60
CA ASN A 383 -14.90 35.11 21.49
C ASN A 383 -15.38 35.77 22.81
N PRO A 384 -15.03 35.23 23.99
CA PRO A 384 -15.45 35.77 25.28
C PRO A 384 -14.86 37.17 25.59
N LYS A 385 -13.74 37.55 24.99
CA LYS A 385 -13.09 38.87 25.22
C LYS A 385 -13.47 39.95 24.19
N SER A 386 -13.97 39.57 23.02
CA SER A 386 -14.32 40.52 21.95
C SER A 386 -15.58 40.03 21.23
N ARG A 387 -16.72 40.68 21.50
CA ARG A 387 -18.05 40.25 21.00
C ARG A 387 -18.17 40.24 19.46
N ASP A 388 -17.29 40.95 18.75
CA ASP A 388 -17.29 41.05 17.28
C ASP A 388 -16.46 39.99 16.55
N LYS A 389 -15.67 39.17 17.27
CA LYS A 389 -14.79 38.16 16.67
C LYS A 389 -15.22 36.74 17.01
N THR A 390 -14.98 35.81 16.08
CA THR A 390 -15.17 34.37 16.30
C THR A 390 -14.10 33.83 17.26
N LEU A 391 -14.36 32.69 17.89
CA LEU A 391 -13.42 32.03 18.81
C LEU A 391 -12.14 31.54 18.09
N ILE A 392 -12.23 31.22 16.81
CA ILE A 392 -11.11 30.78 15.97
C ILE A 392 -10.38 32.00 15.42
N ASP A 393 -9.07 32.07 15.63
CA ASP A 393 -8.22 33.11 15.05
C ASP A 393 -7.80 32.71 13.62
N PHE A 394 -8.56 33.19 12.64
CA PHE A 394 -8.32 32.92 11.22
C PHE A 394 -7.06 33.59 10.68
N ASP A 395 -6.58 34.68 11.28
CA ASP A 395 -5.37 35.38 10.86
C ASP A 395 -4.12 34.57 11.22
N LEU A 396 -4.14 34.03 12.42
CA LEU A 396 -3.11 33.11 12.88
C LEU A 396 -3.14 31.80 12.08
N ALA A 397 -4.33 31.24 11.82
CA ALA A 397 -4.47 30.06 10.98
C ALA A 397 -3.90 30.30 9.58
N LEU A 398 -4.24 31.42 8.92
CA LEU A 398 -3.69 31.79 7.62
C LEU A 398 -2.16 31.86 7.61
N THR A 399 -1.57 32.44 8.66
CA THR A 399 -0.12 32.60 8.76
C THR A 399 0.62 31.26 8.91
N LEU A 400 0.03 30.31 9.65
CA LEU A 400 0.69 29.05 10.01
C LEU A 400 0.36 27.89 9.06
N GLN A 401 -0.81 27.90 8.42
CA GLN A 401 -1.33 26.76 7.65
C GLN A 401 -0.44 26.35 6.46
N PRO A 402 0.11 27.26 5.62
CA PRO A 402 0.93 26.86 4.47
C PRO A 402 2.16 26.06 4.89
N CYS A 403 2.90 26.56 5.89
CA CYS A 403 4.08 25.88 6.43
C CYS A 403 3.71 24.57 7.12
N LEU A 404 2.58 24.53 7.83
CA LEU A 404 2.07 23.31 8.45
C LEU A 404 1.79 22.22 7.41
N LEU A 405 1.13 22.55 6.29
CA LEU A 405 0.81 21.59 5.21
C LEU A 405 2.05 21.10 4.48
N LEU A 406 3.03 21.97 4.22
CA LEU A 406 4.33 21.56 3.68
C LEU A 406 5.04 20.58 4.61
N GLY A 407 5.03 20.87 5.91
CA GLY A 407 5.59 19.99 6.92
C GLY A 407 4.91 18.63 6.92
N VAL A 408 3.58 18.59 6.85
CA VAL A 408 2.80 17.34 6.76
C VAL A 408 3.27 16.49 5.58
N SER A 409 3.39 17.07 4.39
CA SER A 409 3.84 16.34 3.20
C SER A 409 5.23 15.73 3.37
N ILE A 410 6.17 16.50 3.95
CA ILE A 410 7.52 16.01 4.25
C ILE A 410 7.45 14.87 5.28
N GLY A 411 6.66 15.05 6.35
CA GLY A 411 6.47 14.07 7.41
C GLY A 411 5.94 12.73 6.92
N VAL A 412 4.94 12.74 6.03
CA VAL A 412 4.37 11.51 5.44
C VAL A 412 5.40 10.78 4.56
N ILE A 413 6.21 11.51 3.78
CA ILE A 413 7.30 10.91 3.01
C ILE A 413 8.35 10.29 3.97
N CYS A 414 8.72 11.00 5.03
CA CYS A 414 9.64 10.50 6.05
C CYS A 414 9.09 9.24 6.75
N ASN A 415 7.78 9.17 7.03
CA ASN A 415 7.16 7.98 7.64
C ASN A 415 7.41 6.72 6.80
N ARG A 416 7.36 6.87 5.47
CA ARG A 416 7.65 5.76 4.56
C ARG A 416 9.13 5.40 4.54
N MET A 417 10.00 6.40 4.41
CA MET A 417 11.45 6.21 4.28
C MET A 417 12.11 5.68 5.55
N PHE A 418 11.71 6.18 6.72
CA PHE A 418 12.40 5.91 7.98
C PHE A 418 12.12 4.47 8.44
N PRO A 419 13.11 3.76 8.97
CA PRO A 419 12.88 2.45 9.58
C PRO A 419 11.99 2.58 10.84
N ASN A 420 11.29 1.50 11.20
CA ASN A 420 10.31 1.51 12.30
C ASN A 420 10.92 1.93 13.63
N TRP A 421 12.13 1.44 13.95
CA TRP A 421 12.84 1.78 15.17
C TRP A 421 13.10 3.29 15.28
N LEU A 422 13.38 3.95 14.16
CA LEU A 422 13.64 5.40 14.13
C LEU A 422 12.35 6.18 14.35
N VAL A 423 11.26 5.82 13.67
CA VAL A 423 9.95 6.47 13.86
C VAL A 423 9.49 6.32 15.32
N LEU A 424 9.63 5.13 15.87
CA LEU A 424 9.30 4.82 17.26
C LEU A 424 10.17 5.61 18.26
N PHE A 425 11.48 5.69 18.04
CA PHE A 425 12.39 6.47 18.87
C PHE A 425 12.02 7.95 18.85
N LEU A 426 11.84 8.53 17.65
CA LEU A 426 11.42 9.92 17.49
C LEU A 426 10.07 10.18 18.17
N PHE A 427 9.14 9.23 18.08
CA PHE A 427 7.84 9.33 18.72
C PHE A 427 7.93 9.28 20.25
N ALA A 428 8.76 8.38 20.80
CA ALA A 428 8.98 8.28 22.25
C ALA A 428 9.60 9.56 22.83
N VAL A 429 10.62 10.12 22.14
CA VAL A 429 11.23 11.41 22.52
C VAL A 429 10.19 12.53 22.46
N PHE A 430 9.39 12.57 21.40
CA PHE A 430 8.32 13.55 21.25
C PHE A 430 7.27 13.45 22.35
N LEU A 431 6.79 12.24 22.66
CA LEU A 431 5.83 12.00 23.74
C LEU A 431 6.39 12.37 25.11
N ALA A 432 7.64 12.01 25.40
CA ALA A 432 8.29 12.38 26.66
C ALA A 432 8.39 13.91 26.81
N TRP A 433 8.84 14.59 25.76
CA TRP A 433 8.93 16.05 25.74
C TRP A 433 7.54 16.72 25.89
N SER A 434 6.54 16.20 25.17
CA SER A 434 5.18 16.73 25.21
C SER A 434 4.54 16.51 26.59
N THR A 435 4.70 15.32 27.18
CA THR A 435 4.26 15.00 28.55
C THR A 435 4.87 15.95 29.56
N MET A 436 6.19 16.18 29.51
CA MET A 436 6.85 17.13 30.41
C MET A 436 6.30 18.55 30.28
N LYS A 437 6.04 19.02 29.05
CA LYS A 437 5.46 20.34 28.79
C LYS A 437 4.02 20.44 29.29
N THR A 438 3.19 19.43 29.04
CA THR A 438 1.79 19.37 29.47
C THR A 438 1.69 19.37 30.99
N CYS A 439 2.49 18.54 31.70
CA CYS A 439 2.51 18.53 33.17
C CYS A 439 2.95 19.87 33.76
N LYS A 440 4.01 20.50 33.22
CA LYS A 440 4.45 21.84 33.66
C LYS A 440 3.34 22.89 33.51
N LYS A 441 2.62 22.86 32.37
CA LYS A 441 1.47 23.76 32.17
C LYS A 441 0.29 23.43 33.08
N GLY A 442 0.00 22.15 33.31
CA GLY A 442 -1.05 21.72 34.25
C GLY A 442 -0.84 22.27 35.65
N VAL A 443 0.39 22.21 36.17
CA VAL A 443 0.77 22.81 37.46
C VAL A 443 0.61 24.33 37.44
N SER A 444 1.03 25.00 36.36
CA SER A 444 0.88 26.45 36.22
C SER A 444 -0.59 26.88 36.22
N TYR A 445 -1.47 26.19 35.48
CA TYR A 445 -2.91 26.46 35.50
C TYR A 445 -3.53 26.19 36.87
N TRP A 446 -3.13 25.11 37.53
CA TRP A 446 -3.60 24.81 38.88
C TRP A 446 -3.25 25.92 39.87
N ASN A 447 -2.04 26.47 39.79
CA ASN A 447 -1.62 27.57 40.65
C ASN A 447 -2.44 28.83 40.38
N LEU A 448 -2.64 29.19 39.10
CA LEU A 448 -3.47 30.34 38.70
C LEU A 448 -4.93 30.20 39.14
N GLU A 449 -5.51 29.01 38.96
CA GLU A 449 -6.88 28.71 39.41
C GLU A 449 -6.99 28.76 40.94
N SER A 450 -5.97 28.27 41.66
CA SER A 450 -5.91 28.29 43.12
C SER A 450 -5.77 29.71 43.68
N GLU A 451 -4.99 30.59 43.03
CA GLU A 451 -4.89 32.00 43.42
C GLU A 451 -6.21 32.74 43.18
N ARG A 452 -6.87 32.53 42.03
CA ARG A 452 -8.18 33.13 41.78
C ARG A 452 -9.26 32.64 42.75
N ALA A 453 -9.20 31.37 43.16
CA ALA A 453 -10.09 30.83 44.18
C ALA A 453 -9.87 31.50 45.55
N LYS A 454 -8.61 31.76 45.94
CA LYS A 454 -8.27 32.52 47.16
C LYS A 454 -8.72 33.98 47.09
N ILE A 455 -8.58 34.64 45.93
CA ILE A 455 -9.07 36.01 45.72
C ILE A 455 -10.61 36.07 45.82
N ARG A 456 -11.32 35.08 45.27
CA ARG A 456 -12.77 34.96 45.42
C ARG A 456 -13.19 34.74 46.88
N SER A 457 -12.52 33.84 47.61
CA SER A 457 -12.86 33.61 49.03
C SER A 457 -12.61 34.84 49.90
N ARG A 458 -11.60 35.67 49.57
CA ARG A 458 -11.37 36.95 50.24
C ARG A 458 -12.43 38.00 49.93
N ARG A 459 -12.96 38.03 48.69
CA ARG A 459 -14.06 38.92 48.32
C ARG A 459 -15.39 38.56 48.97
N ASP A 460 -15.64 37.27 49.19
CA ASP A 460 -16.83 36.78 49.90
C ASP A 460 -16.77 37.10 51.41
N ASP A 461 -15.56 37.23 52.00
CA ASP A 461 -15.35 37.59 53.41
C ASP A 461 -15.55 39.11 53.68
N ASP A 462 -15.37 39.96 52.66
CA ASP A 462 -15.57 41.42 52.70
C ASP A 462 -17.05 41.86 52.52
N GLY A 463 -18.01 40.93 52.54
CA GLY A 463 -19.45 41.24 52.60
C GLY A 463 -20.07 41.88 51.34
N ILE A 464 -19.41 41.82 50.18
CA ILE A 464 -19.99 42.26 48.91
C ILE A 464 -20.67 41.05 48.25
N GLU A 465 -21.97 40.88 48.49
CA GLU A 465 -22.82 39.90 47.79
C GLU A 465 -22.96 40.26 46.30
N GLY A 466 -21.93 39.92 45.51
CA GLY A 466 -21.99 39.89 44.06
C GLY A 466 -22.25 38.47 43.57
N ALA A 467 -23.49 38.20 43.16
CA ALA A 467 -24.00 37.05 42.41
C ALA A 467 -23.03 35.87 42.16
N ARG A 468 -23.38 34.71 42.73
CA ARG A 468 -22.82 33.40 42.37
C ARG A 468 -23.00 33.13 40.87
N SER A 469 -21.96 33.33 40.07
CA SER A 469 -21.88 32.78 38.71
C SER A 469 -20.69 31.80 38.60
N PRO A 470 -20.94 30.49 38.39
CA PRO A 470 -19.93 29.59 37.87
C PRO A 470 -19.50 30.11 36.49
N LEU A 471 -18.24 29.85 36.13
CA LEU A 471 -17.57 30.40 34.93
C LEU A 471 -18.09 29.80 33.61
N LEU A 472 -19.40 29.58 33.45
CA LEU A 472 -20.14 29.23 32.23
C LEU A 472 -21.66 29.08 32.55
N SER A 473 -22.27 30.00 33.30
CA SER A 473 -23.73 30.14 33.32
C SER A 473 -24.14 31.35 32.49
N ASP A 474 -24.89 31.04 31.43
CA ASP A 474 -25.72 31.93 30.61
C ASP A 474 -26.44 32.96 31.50
N GLU A 475 -25.99 34.22 31.52
CA GLU A 475 -26.91 35.34 31.79
C GLU A 475 -27.54 35.69 30.45
N ARG A 476 -28.62 34.97 30.14
CA ARG A 476 -29.69 35.52 29.32
C ARG A 476 -30.34 36.62 30.14
N GLU A 477 -29.95 37.85 29.86
CA GLU A 477 -30.90 38.95 29.84
C GLU A 477 -31.03 39.44 28.40
N ASP A 478 -32.24 39.27 27.91
CA ASP A 478 -32.70 39.55 26.57
C ASP A 478 -33.17 41.00 26.51
N VAL A 479 -32.28 41.94 26.15
CA VAL A 479 -32.68 43.29 25.68
C VAL A 479 -31.62 43.86 24.71
N GLY A 480 -31.99 43.98 23.43
CA GLY A 480 -31.51 45.07 22.58
C GLY A 480 -30.29 44.83 21.68
N GLN A 481 -30.58 44.81 20.36
CA GLN A 481 -29.70 45.12 19.21
C GLN A 481 -28.75 44.03 18.70
N GLY A 482 -29.26 43.26 17.73
CA GLY A 482 -28.52 42.32 16.91
C GLY A 482 -27.49 43.01 15.99
N GLY A 483 -26.24 43.02 16.41
CA GLY A 483 -25.09 43.15 15.51
C GLY A 483 -24.85 41.83 14.77
N MET A 484 -24.89 41.86 13.44
CA MET A 484 -24.67 40.69 12.58
C MET A 484 -23.19 40.27 12.67
N ILE A 485 -22.92 39.00 12.99
CA ILE A 485 -21.55 38.44 13.08
C ILE A 485 -20.89 38.55 11.69
N ARG A 486 -19.80 39.31 11.57
CA ARG A 486 -19.02 39.36 10.33
C ARG A 486 -18.07 38.17 10.25
N PHE A 487 -18.60 37.02 9.83
CA PHE A 487 -17.80 35.81 9.63
C PHE A 487 -16.76 36.02 8.50
N PRO A 488 -15.48 35.67 8.70
CA PRO A 488 -14.41 35.98 7.76
C PRO A 488 -14.36 34.99 6.59
N TRP A 489 -15.42 34.96 5.77
CA TRP A 489 -15.56 34.05 4.62
C TRP A 489 -14.39 34.09 3.64
N MET A 490 -13.82 35.28 3.40
CA MET A 490 -12.66 35.43 2.52
C MET A 490 -11.43 34.68 3.05
N LYS A 491 -11.16 34.79 4.36
CA LYS A 491 -10.00 34.13 5.01
C LYS A 491 -10.15 32.62 5.00
N LEU A 492 -11.36 32.13 5.30
CA LEU A 492 -11.69 30.71 5.21
C LEU A 492 -11.56 30.19 3.77
N GLY A 493 -12.04 30.94 2.78
CA GLY A 493 -11.91 30.60 1.37
C GLY A 493 -10.46 30.44 0.94
N VAL A 494 -9.56 31.35 1.34
CA VAL A 494 -8.12 31.24 1.06
C VAL A 494 -7.51 29.99 1.68
N LEU A 495 -7.84 29.66 2.94
CA LEU A 495 -7.35 28.43 3.60
C LEU A 495 -7.78 27.16 2.86
N VAL A 496 -9.04 27.10 2.42
CA VAL A 496 -9.56 25.97 1.63
C VAL A 496 -8.87 25.88 0.27
N ILE A 497 -8.62 27.00 -0.40
CA ILE A 497 -7.88 27.03 -1.68
C ILE A 497 -6.46 26.50 -1.49
N ILE A 498 -5.74 26.96 -0.45
CA ILE A 498 -4.39 26.46 -0.16
C ILE A 498 -4.40 24.96 0.05
N TRP A 499 -5.35 24.44 0.83
CA TRP A 499 -5.50 23.00 1.03
C TRP A 499 -5.81 22.25 -0.27
N LEU A 500 -6.72 22.76 -1.11
CA LEU A 500 -7.07 22.17 -2.41
C LEU A 500 -5.89 22.14 -3.38
N LEU A 501 -5.03 23.16 -3.38
CA LEU A 501 -3.82 23.18 -4.20
C LEU A 501 -2.82 22.10 -3.76
N PHE A 502 -2.59 21.96 -2.46
CA PHE A 502 -1.76 20.87 -1.92
C PHE A 502 -2.38 19.50 -2.23
N PHE A 503 -3.69 19.37 -2.11
CA PHE A 503 -4.42 18.16 -2.44
C PHE A 503 -4.23 17.80 -3.92
N ALA A 504 -4.43 18.75 -4.83
CA ALA A 504 -4.25 18.55 -6.27
C ALA A 504 -2.82 18.12 -6.60
N ILE A 505 -1.79 18.75 -6.02
CA ILE A 505 -0.39 18.34 -6.22
C ILE A 505 -0.17 16.89 -5.78
N ASN A 506 -0.67 16.51 -4.60
CA ASN A 506 -0.55 15.14 -4.11
C ASN A 506 -1.32 14.13 -4.98
N LEU A 507 -2.48 14.53 -5.52
CA LEU A 507 -3.30 13.73 -6.43
C LEU A 507 -2.60 13.51 -7.79
N PHE A 508 -1.96 14.54 -8.34
CA PHE A 508 -1.17 14.45 -9.57
C PHE A 508 0.11 13.64 -9.40
N ARG A 509 0.74 13.70 -8.21
CA ARG A 509 1.94 12.90 -7.91
C ARG A 509 1.67 11.39 -7.97
N GLY A 510 0.46 10.96 -7.62
CA GLY A 510 0.04 9.56 -7.68
C GLY A 510 0.63 8.69 -6.57
N ASN A 511 0.40 7.38 -6.69
CA ASN A 511 0.77 6.38 -5.71
C ASN A 511 2.18 5.79 -5.92
N LYS A 512 2.59 4.86 -5.05
CA LYS A 512 3.89 4.18 -5.10
C LYS A 512 4.14 3.36 -6.37
N TYR A 513 3.09 3.00 -7.09
CA TYR A 513 3.14 2.20 -8.31
C TYR A 513 3.06 3.05 -9.58
N GLY A 514 3.08 4.38 -9.45
CA GLY A 514 2.94 5.30 -10.58
C GLY A 514 1.51 5.42 -11.11
N GLN A 515 0.52 4.88 -10.39
CA GLN A 515 -0.90 5.05 -10.70
C GLN A 515 -1.39 6.35 -10.04
N GLY A 516 -1.67 7.34 -10.87
CA GLY A 516 -2.30 8.62 -10.51
C GLY A 516 -3.19 9.08 -11.67
N ILE A 517 -3.72 10.30 -11.60
CA ILE A 517 -4.44 10.90 -12.76
C ILE A 517 -3.54 10.91 -14.01
N ILE A 518 -2.23 11.02 -13.79
CA ILE A 518 -1.19 10.92 -14.80
C ILE A 518 -0.31 9.72 -14.39
N SER A 519 -0.07 8.78 -15.31
CA SER A 519 0.85 7.67 -15.06
C SER A 519 2.29 8.20 -15.09
N ILE A 520 2.88 8.40 -13.91
CA ILE A 520 4.23 8.97 -13.76
C ILE A 520 5.16 7.88 -13.22
N LYS A 521 6.35 7.74 -13.83
CA LYS A 521 7.38 6.81 -13.34
C LYS A 521 7.71 7.13 -11.87
N PRO A 522 7.58 6.16 -10.94
CA PRO A 522 7.99 6.34 -9.54
C PRO A 522 9.45 6.80 -9.47
N CYS A 523 9.74 7.76 -8.58
CA CYS A 523 11.05 8.39 -8.46
C CYS A 523 11.60 9.10 -9.71
N GLY A 524 10.80 9.31 -10.76
CA GLY A 524 11.22 10.06 -11.95
C GLY A 524 11.37 11.57 -11.69
N GLY A 525 11.96 12.29 -12.65
CA GLY A 525 12.12 13.74 -12.55
C GLY A 525 10.79 14.49 -12.31
N LEU A 526 9.70 14.06 -12.96
CA LEU A 526 8.38 14.66 -12.78
C LEU A 526 7.77 14.40 -11.38
N TYR A 527 8.03 13.24 -10.78
CA TYR A 527 7.60 12.92 -9.41
C TYR A 527 8.24 13.86 -8.39
N TRP A 528 9.56 14.07 -8.52
CA TRP A 528 10.30 15.00 -7.67
C TRP A 528 9.93 16.45 -7.94
N PHE A 529 9.71 16.84 -9.19
CA PHE A 529 9.22 18.16 -9.54
C PHE A 529 7.87 18.48 -8.88
N LEU A 530 6.89 17.58 -8.98
CA LEU A 530 5.59 17.76 -8.33
C LEU A 530 5.71 17.80 -6.80
N SER A 531 6.59 16.98 -6.23
CA SER A 531 6.84 16.98 -4.77
C SER A 531 7.51 18.28 -4.31
N THR A 532 8.48 18.81 -5.07
CA THR A 532 9.18 20.05 -4.73
C THR A 532 8.33 21.30 -5.00
N LEU A 533 7.36 21.24 -5.91
CA LEU A 533 6.43 22.34 -6.22
C LEU A 533 5.65 22.86 -5.01
N GLN A 534 5.49 22.04 -3.97
CA GLN A 534 4.86 22.47 -2.71
C GLN A 534 5.69 23.53 -1.96
N VAL A 535 7.02 23.53 -2.12
CA VAL A 535 7.93 24.51 -1.48
C VAL A 535 7.73 25.93 -2.01
N PRO A 536 7.85 26.21 -3.34
CA PRO A 536 7.62 27.55 -3.87
C PRO A 536 6.18 28.01 -3.63
N LEU A 537 5.19 27.10 -3.69
CA LEU A 537 3.80 27.41 -3.36
C LEU A 537 3.66 27.92 -1.91
N THR A 538 4.33 27.25 -0.96
CA THR A 538 4.34 27.66 0.45
C THR A 538 5.01 29.01 0.63
N ILE A 539 6.17 29.22 0.01
CA ILE A 539 6.90 30.48 0.08
C ILE A 539 6.04 31.61 -0.48
N PHE A 540 5.37 31.39 -1.61
CA PHE A 540 4.47 32.36 -2.23
C PHE A 540 3.33 32.79 -1.30
N PHE A 541 2.58 31.83 -0.73
CA PHE A 541 1.48 32.16 0.18
C PHE A 541 1.97 32.80 1.48
N THR A 542 3.05 32.31 2.08
CA THR A 542 3.60 32.89 3.32
C THR A 542 4.08 34.32 3.09
N LEU A 543 4.76 34.60 1.97
CA LEU A 543 5.18 35.95 1.61
C LEU A 543 3.99 36.84 1.27
N TRP A 544 3.02 36.37 0.48
CA TRP A 544 1.80 37.13 0.19
C TRP A 544 1.13 37.57 1.48
N ILE A 545 0.85 36.62 2.38
CA ILE A 545 0.15 36.91 3.65
C ILE A 545 0.96 37.91 4.47
N TYR A 546 2.28 37.72 4.56
CA TYR A 546 3.16 38.64 5.26
C TYR A 546 3.12 40.07 4.70
N PHE A 547 3.16 40.23 3.38
CA PHE A 547 3.07 41.54 2.73
C PHE A 547 1.68 42.16 2.86
N SER A 548 0.62 41.37 2.70
CA SER A 548 -0.77 41.81 2.86
C SER A 548 -1.03 42.35 4.27
N ASP A 549 -0.51 41.68 5.30
CA ASP A 549 -0.63 42.13 6.69
C ASP A 549 0.15 43.41 6.98
N ASN A 550 1.37 43.55 6.43
CA ASN A 550 2.15 44.78 6.57
C ASN A 550 1.47 45.97 5.87
N VAL A 551 0.84 45.76 4.71
CA VAL A 551 0.09 46.81 3.99
C VAL A 551 -1.15 47.22 4.79
N GLN A 552 -1.90 46.28 5.36
CA GLN A 552 -3.06 46.55 6.20
C GLN A 552 -2.67 47.28 7.50
N SER A 553 -1.57 46.87 8.14
CA SER A 553 -1.02 47.52 9.33
C SER A 553 -0.61 48.97 9.07
N ASN A 554 -0.02 49.27 7.91
CA ASN A 554 0.38 50.64 7.57
C ASN A 554 -0.83 51.57 7.32
N HIS A 555 -1.95 51.05 6.82
CA HIS A 555 -3.17 51.83 6.62
C HIS A 555 -3.95 52.10 7.92
N THR A 556 -3.86 51.22 8.92
CA THR A 556 -4.59 51.36 10.20
C THR A 556 -3.89 52.30 11.18
N SER A 557 -2.60 52.61 10.95
CA SER A 557 -1.80 53.55 11.75
C SER A 557 -2.23 55.02 11.61
N HIS A 558 -3.12 55.35 10.68
CA HIS A 558 -3.56 56.72 10.44
C HIS A 558 -4.90 57.10 11.07
N SER A 559 -5.63 56.18 11.73
CA SER A 559 -7.04 56.43 12.10
C SER A 559 -7.49 56.19 13.54
N ASN A 560 -6.65 55.80 14.50
CA ASN A 560 -7.06 55.82 15.92
C ASN A 560 -5.86 56.11 16.86
N GLN A 561 -5.69 57.38 17.20
CA GLN A 561 -5.14 57.80 18.49
C GLN A 561 -6.26 57.73 19.54
N ASP A 562 -5.89 57.27 20.73
CA ASP A 562 -6.64 57.25 22.00
C ASP A 562 -7.41 55.97 22.39
N SER A 563 -6.97 55.41 23.54
CA SER A 563 -7.64 54.43 24.43
C SER A 563 -7.77 52.99 23.90
N GLU A 564 -7.07 51.94 24.35
CA GLU A 564 -6.62 51.54 25.69
C GLU A 564 -5.31 50.72 25.59
N LYS A 565 -4.39 51.01 26.52
CA LYS A 565 -3.27 50.13 26.86
C LYS A 565 -3.79 48.95 27.69
N GLU A 566 -3.99 47.78 27.08
CA GLU A 566 -4.00 46.52 27.84
C GLU A 566 -2.95 45.53 27.28
N ILE A 567 -1.86 45.45 28.05
CA ILE A 567 -0.95 44.31 28.21
C ILE A 567 -0.32 43.78 26.92
N GLY A 568 0.60 44.59 26.38
CA GLY A 568 1.76 44.07 25.67
C GLY A 568 2.70 43.39 26.66
N VAL A 569 2.74 42.05 26.65
CA VAL A 569 3.87 41.26 27.14
C VAL A 569 4.09 40.10 26.17
N GLY A 570 5.02 40.30 25.24
CA GLY A 570 5.38 39.34 24.19
C GLY A 570 6.02 39.99 22.98
N GLY A 571 6.95 40.93 23.20
CA GLY A 571 7.58 41.71 22.14
C GLY A 571 8.30 40.84 21.11
N ARG A 572 8.25 41.26 19.84
CA ARG A 572 9.33 41.13 18.84
C ARG A 572 10.08 39.77 18.85
N GLN A 573 9.39 38.66 19.05
CA GLN A 573 9.93 37.34 18.73
C GLN A 573 9.78 37.17 17.22
N ASN A 574 10.88 36.88 16.54
CA ASN A 574 11.03 36.84 15.08
C ASN A 574 9.73 36.43 14.37
N LYS A 575 9.13 37.33 13.57
CA LYS A 575 7.96 37.01 12.72
C LYS A 575 8.17 35.74 11.86
N LEU A 576 9.44 35.34 11.64
CA LEU A 576 9.86 34.12 10.94
C LEU A 576 9.84 32.83 11.79
N MET A 577 9.89 32.92 13.12
CA MET A 577 9.94 31.76 14.02
C MET A 577 8.63 30.97 14.03
N LEU A 578 7.50 31.68 13.93
CA LEU A 578 6.15 31.10 13.91
C LEU A 578 5.95 30.13 12.72
N PRO A 579 6.22 30.54 11.45
CA PRO A 579 6.18 29.63 10.30
C PRO A 579 7.14 28.42 10.40
N VAL A 580 8.35 28.62 10.93
CA VAL A 580 9.33 27.53 11.11
C VAL A 580 8.84 26.50 12.11
N MET A 581 8.27 26.95 13.23
CA MET A 581 7.69 26.04 14.22
C MET A 581 6.45 25.33 13.68
N ALA A 582 5.63 25.99 12.85
CA ALA A 582 4.52 25.35 12.15
C ALA A 582 5.01 24.29 11.14
N LEU A 583 6.11 24.54 10.43
CA LEU A 583 6.74 23.55 9.56
C LEU A 583 7.19 22.31 10.35
N LEU A 584 7.90 22.50 11.46
CA LEU A 584 8.33 21.40 12.34
C LEU A 584 7.14 20.64 12.93
N ALA A 585 6.09 21.37 13.35
CA ALA A 585 4.84 20.77 13.81
C ALA A 585 4.15 19.96 12.71
N GLY A 586 4.25 20.40 11.46
CA GLY A 586 3.76 19.67 10.29
C GLY A 586 4.57 18.41 10.03
N VAL A 587 5.91 18.47 10.07
CA VAL A 587 6.78 17.30 9.87
C VAL A 587 6.47 16.21 10.88
N LEU A 588 6.44 16.55 12.16
CA LEU A 588 6.06 15.58 13.22
C LEU A 588 4.58 15.18 13.11
N GLY A 589 3.72 16.11 12.70
CA GLY A 589 2.29 15.90 12.45
C GLY A 589 2.01 14.87 11.37
N GLY A 590 2.71 14.94 10.24
CA GLY A 590 2.62 14.00 9.13
C GLY A 590 3.32 12.68 9.44
N LEU A 591 4.50 12.73 10.08
CA LEU A 591 5.28 11.54 10.45
C LEU A 591 4.51 10.60 11.38
N PHE A 592 3.77 11.15 12.35
CA PHE A 592 3.03 10.38 13.35
C PHE A 592 1.51 10.35 13.10
N GLY A 593 0.99 11.12 12.15
CA GLY A 593 -0.46 11.22 11.94
C GLY A 593 -1.19 11.89 13.11
N ILE A 594 -0.55 12.84 13.79
CA ILE A 594 -1.12 13.57 14.95
C ILE A 594 -1.70 14.95 14.58
N GLY A 595 -1.50 15.41 13.34
CA GLY A 595 -2.02 16.69 12.84
C GLY A 595 -1.37 17.96 13.42
N GLY A 596 -0.28 17.86 14.17
CA GLY A 596 0.57 19.01 14.59
C GLY A 596 0.01 19.91 15.70
N GLY A 597 -1.25 19.73 16.13
CA GLY A 597 -1.89 20.56 17.16
C GLY A 597 -1.22 20.50 18.53
N MET A 598 -0.65 19.34 18.87
CA MET A 598 0.11 19.14 20.12
C MET A 598 1.34 20.04 20.24
N LEU A 599 1.91 20.50 19.12
CA LEU A 599 3.07 21.38 19.06
C LEU A 599 2.68 22.85 18.95
N ILE A 600 1.61 23.14 18.20
CA ILE A 600 1.14 24.51 17.98
C ILE A 600 0.47 25.07 19.26
N SER A 601 -0.32 24.28 19.98
CA SER A 601 -1.03 24.76 21.17
C SER A 601 -0.09 25.34 22.24
N PRO A 602 1.02 24.67 22.61
CA PRO A 602 1.97 25.25 23.55
C PRO A 602 2.60 26.57 23.08
N LEU A 603 2.83 26.73 21.77
CA LEU A 603 3.43 27.91 21.15
C LEU A 603 2.48 29.11 21.19
N LEU A 604 1.21 28.92 20.82
CA LEU A 604 0.21 30.01 20.81
C LEU A 604 -0.01 30.58 22.22
N LEU A 605 -0.01 29.71 23.23
CA LEU A 605 -0.06 30.11 24.63
C LEU A 605 1.19 30.89 25.08
N GLN A 606 2.38 30.58 24.55
CA GLN A 606 3.61 31.33 24.87
C GLN A 606 3.59 32.75 24.29
N ILE A 607 2.85 32.94 23.20
CA ILE A 607 2.63 34.25 22.56
C ILE A 607 1.52 35.05 23.29
N GLY A 608 0.92 34.48 24.35
CA GLY A 608 -0.07 35.16 25.18
C GLY A 608 -1.51 35.05 24.68
N ILE A 609 -1.77 34.19 23.69
CA ILE A 609 -3.13 33.95 23.19
C ILE A 609 -3.94 33.21 24.25
N ALA A 610 -5.21 33.59 24.42
CA ALA A 610 -6.10 32.97 25.39
C ALA A 610 -6.20 31.44 25.16
N PRO A 611 -6.29 30.61 26.20
CA PRO A 611 -6.35 29.16 26.07
C PRO A 611 -7.53 28.66 25.23
N GLU A 612 -8.69 29.31 25.34
CA GLU A 612 -9.91 28.95 24.62
C GLU A 612 -9.77 29.22 23.12
N VAL A 613 -9.20 30.38 22.76
CA VAL A 613 -8.90 30.77 21.36
C VAL A 613 -7.81 29.86 20.78
N THR A 614 -6.79 29.54 21.58
CA THR A 614 -5.72 28.61 21.19
C THR A 614 -6.29 27.22 20.88
N ALA A 615 -7.11 26.67 21.76
CA ALA A 615 -7.69 25.33 21.59
C ALA A 615 -8.61 25.24 20.35
N ALA A 616 -9.42 26.28 20.10
CA ALA A 616 -10.27 26.36 18.92
C ALA A 616 -9.44 26.51 17.62
N THR A 617 -8.47 27.41 17.62
CA THR A 617 -7.58 27.67 16.47
C THR A 617 -6.73 26.45 16.13
N CYS A 618 -6.16 25.77 17.14
CA CYS A 618 -5.43 24.52 16.94
C CYS A 618 -6.33 23.43 16.37
N SER A 619 -7.53 23.21 16.92
CA SER A 619 -8.46 22.19 16.41
C SER A 619 -8.82 22.42 14.93
N PHE A 620 -8.99 23.69 14.56
CA PHE A 620 -9.23 24.11 13.18
C PHE A 620 -8.05 23.86 12.26
N MET A 621 -6.83 24.23 12.65
CA MET A 621 -5.63 23.93 11.85
C MET A 621 -5.37 22.42 11.72
N VAL A 622 -5.61 21.67 12.80
CA VAL A 622 -5.48 20.20 12.84
C VAL A 622 -6.45 19.53 11.87
N LEU A 623 -7.64 20.09 11.64
CA LEU A 623 -8.56 19.57 10.63
C LEU A 623 -7.92 19.53 9.25
N PHE A 624 -7.28 20.62 8.82
CA PHE A 624 -6.63 20.71 7.51
C PHE A 624 -5.37 19.83 7.43
N SER A 625 -4.54 19.80 8.47
CA SER A 625 -3.29 19.04 8.48
C SER A 625 -3.52 17.52 8.58
N SER A 626 -4.45 17.07 9.44
CA SER A 626 -4.77 15.66 9.61
C SER A 626 -5.52 15.10 8.40
N SER A 627 -6.47 15.86 7.82
CA SER A 627 -7.17 15.44 6.59
C SER A 627 -6.20 15.34 5.41
N MET A 628 -5.25 16.28 5.28
CA MET A 628 -4.18 16.19 4.28
C MET A 628 -3.31 14.94 4.51
N SER A 629 -2.92 14.65 5.76
CA SER A 629 -2.15 13.45 6.11
C SER A 629 -2.92 12.16 5.74
N ALA A 630 -4.20 12.08 6.13
CA ALA A 630 -5.07 10.94 5.86
C ALA A 630 -5.21 10.68 4.35
N ILE A 631 -5.42 11.74 3.57
CA ILE A 631 -5.47 11.66 2.10
C ILE A 631 -4.12 11.21 1.54
N GLN A 632 -3.00 11.75 2.01
CA GLN A 632 -1.69 11.33 1.50
C GLN A 632 -1.40 9.86 1.81
N TYR A 633 -1.77 9.38 3.00
CA TYR A 633 -1.68 7.95 3.33
C TYR A 633 -2.58 7.10 2.43
N LEU A 634 -3.81 7.54 2.12
CA LEU A 634 -4.68 6.87 1.13
C LEU A 634 -4.04 6.82 -0.25
N LEU A 635 -3.55 7.95 -0.76
CA LEU A 635 -2.92 8.06 -2.07
C LEU A 635 -1.65 7.20 -2.15
N LEU A 636 -0.94 6.99 -1.03
CA LEU A 636 0.22 6.09 -0.96
C LEU A 636 -0.15 4.60 -0.87
N GLY A 637 -1.44 4.25 -0.87
CA GLY A 637 -1.93 2.88 -0.87
C GLY A 637 -2.07 2.29 0.54
N MET A 638 -2.58 3.06 1.50
CA MET A 638 -2.86 2.57 2.86
C MET A 638 -3.79 1.34 2.84
N GLU A 639 -3.35 0.28 3.51
CA GLU A 639 -4.12 -0.93 3.73
C GLU A 639 -5.19 -0.69 4.81
N HIS A 640 -6.37 -1.33 4.71
CA HIS A 640 -7.46 -1.23 5.69
C HIS A 640 -8.12 0.15 5.88
N ALA A 641 -8.19 0.97 4.83
CA ALA A 641 -8.83 2.30 4.87
C ALA A 641 -10.27 2.29 5.42
N GLY A 642 -11.04 1.23 5.16
CA GLY A 642 -12.40 1.07 5.70
C GLY A 642 -12.43 1.03 7.22
N THR A 643 -11.54 0.25 7.84
CA THR A 643 -11.42 0.17 9.30
C THR A 643 -10.99 1.52 9.91
N ALA A 644 -10.02 2.20 9.30
CA ALA A 644 -9.58 3.52 9.75
C ALA A 644 -10.73 4.55 9.72
N ALA A 645 -11.60 4.49 8.71
CA ALA A 645 -12.80 5.34 8.63
C ALA A 645 -13.82 5.04 9.74
N ILE A 646 -14.01 3.77 10.12
CA ILE A 646 -14.86 3.39 11.27
C ILE A 646 -14.29 3.99 12.57
N PHE A 647 -12.98 3.85 12.80
CA PHE A 647 -12.33 4.46 13.96
C PHE A 647 -12.45 5.99 13.96
N ALA A 648 -12.38 6.65 12.79
CA ALA A 648 -12.63 8.08 12.66
C ALA A 648 -14.07 8.45 13.07
N LEU A 649 -15.07 7.67 12.66
CA LEU A 649 -16.47 7.88 13.05
C LEU A 649 -16.67 7.69 14.56
N VAL A 650 -16.08 6.65 15.16
CA VAL A 650 -16.10 6.43 16.60
C VAL A 650 -15.51 7.63 17.34
N CYS A 651 -14.35 8.13 16.88
CA CYS A 651 -13.69 9.28 17.48
C CYS A 651 -14.47 10.60 17.28
N PHE A 652 -15.17 10.76 16.16
CA PHE A 652 -16.06 11.88 15.91
C PHE A 652 -17.21 11.92 16.94
N VAL A 653 -17.92 10.80 17.11
CA VAL A 653 -19.01 10.69 18.10
C VAL A 653 -18.47 10.89 19.52
N ALA A 654 -17.33 10.27 19.84
CA ALA A 654 -16.69 10.39 21.14
C ALA A 654 -16.26 11.82 21.47
N SER A 655 -15.82 12.58 20.47
CA SER A 655 -15.44 13.99 20.62
C SER A 655 -16.65 14.87 20.91
N LEU A 656 -17.79 14.65 20.23
CA LEU A 656 -19.05 15.37 20.53
C LEU A 656 -19.51 15.12 21.97
N VAL A 657 -19.53 13.85 22.38
CA VAL A 657 -19.86 13.46 23.76
C VAL A 657 -18.86 14.06 24.75
N GLY A 658 -17.56 14.01 24.42
CA GLY A 658 -16.47 14.56 25.20
C GLY A 658 -16.65 16.05 25.47
N LEU A 659 -16.91 16.86 24.45
CA LEU A 659 -17.16 18.30 24.58
C LEU A 659 -18.32 18.60 25.54
N MET A 660 -19.42 17.84 25.46
CA MET A 660 -20.57 18.01 26.35
C MET A 660 -20.22 17.65 27.80
N VAL A 661 -19.56 16.52 28.01
CA VAL A 661 -19.15 16.04 29.34
C VAL A 661 -18.15 17.01 29.96
N VAL A 662 -17.15 17.44 29.20
CA VAL A 662 -16.10 18.37 29.64
C VAL A 662 -16.70 19.70 30.08
N LYS A 663 -17.62 20.28 29.30
CA LYS A 663 -18.32 21.52 29.71
C LYS A 663 -19.07 21.33 31.03
N LYS A 664 -19.74 20.20 31.21
CA LYS A 664 -20.47 19.88 32.45
C LYS A 664 -19.54 19.65 33.65
N VAL A 665 -18.39 19.00 33.43
CA VAL A 665 -17.35 18.78 34.45
C VAL A 665 -16.73 20.11 34.87
N ILE A 666 -16.38 20.98 33.92
CA ILE A 666 -15.88 22.32 34.21
C ILE A 666 -16.91 23.12 35.00
N ALA A 667 -18.20 23.07 34.61
CA ALA A 667 -19.27 23.75 35.33
C ALA A 667 -19.46 23.23 36.77
N LYS A 668 -19.25 21.93 37.00
CA LYS A 668 -19.41 21.29 38.32
C LYS A 668 -18.22 21.51 39.25
N TYR A 669 -16.99 21.39 38.73
CA TYR A 669 -15.76 21.42 39.54
C TYR A 669 -15.02 22.78 39.49
N GLY A 670 -15.37 23.65 38.54
CA GLY A 670 -14.83 25.01 38.43
C GLY A 670 -13.34 25.10 38.07
N ARG A 671 -12.72 24.02 37.61
CA ARG A 671 -11.27 23.93 37.34
C ARG A 671 -10.98 23.22 36.03
N ALA A 672 -10.34 23.91 35.08
CA ALA A 672 -9.94 23.35 33.80
C ALA A 672 -8.61 22.57 33.90
N SER A 673 -7.78 22.89 34.90
CA SER A 673 -6.51 22.19 35.19
C SER A 673 -6.65 20.67 35.35
N ILE A 674 -7.79 20.19 35.86
CA ILE A 674 -8.09 18.76 36.06
C ILE A 674 -7.99 17.99 34.73
N ILE A 675 -8.48 18.59 33.64
CA ILE A 675 -8.48 17.97 32.31
C ILE A 675 -7.05 17.89 31.77
N VAL A 676 -6.27 18.96 31.96
CA VAL A 676 -4.86 19.01 31.53
C VAL A 676 -4.03 17.94 32.25
N PHE A 677 -4.29 17.71 33.54
CA PHE A 677 -3.68 16.61 34.29
C PHE A 677 -4.14 15.24 33.80
N ALA A 678 -5.43 15.05 33.50
CA ALA A 678 -5.92 13.78 32.96
C ALA A 678 -5.24 13.44 31.62
N VAL A 679 -5.13 14.40 30.71
CA VAL A 679 -4.38 14.24 29.45
C VAL A 679 -2.91 13.95 29.73
N GLY A 680 -2.29 14.69 30.65
CA GLY A 680 -0.88 14.50 31.01
C GLY A 680 -0.57 13.11 31.58
N ILE A 681 -1.46 12.56 32.42
CA ILE A 681 -1.31 11.20 32.98
C ILE A 681 -1.41 10.15 31.88
N VAL A 682 -2.40 10.25 30.99
CA VAL A 682 -2.56 9.31 29.88
C VAL A 682 -1.35 9.35 28.95
N MET A 683 -0.85 10.55 28.63
CA MET A 683 0.36 10.71 27.83
C MET A 683 1.62 10.15 28.52
N ALA A 684 1.74 10.31 29.84
CA ALA A 684 2.85 9.74 30.60
C ALA A 684 2.83 8.20 30.56
N LEU A 685 1.66 7.59 30.76
CA LEU A 685 1.47 6.14 30.63
C LEU A 685 1.79 5.66 29.21
N SER A 686 1.27 6.35 28.18
CA SER A 686 1.61 6.10 26.78
C SER A 686 3.12 6.16 26.52
N THR A 687 3.82 7.13 27.11
CA THR A 687 5.27 7.29 26.95
C THR A 687 6.02 6.08 27.50
N ILE A 688 5.69 5.65 28.72
CA ILE A 688 6.32 4.49 29.37
C ILE A 688 6.06 3.21 28.57
N LEU A 689 4.80 2.97 28.21
CA LEU A 689 4.39 1.78 27.45
C LEU A 689 5.03 1.73 26.06
N MET A 690 5.09 2.86 25.35
CA MET A 690 5.69 2.89 24.02
C MET A 690 7.20 2.74 24.05
N THR A 691 7.87 3.28 25.06
CA THR A 691 9.32 3.13 25.20
C THR A 691 9.68 1.68 25.52
N THR A 692 8.94 1.04 26.43
CA THR A 692 9.19 -0.35 26.84
C THR A 692 8.82 -1.36 25.75
N HIS A 693 7.59 -1.33 25.23
CA HIS A 693 7.14 -2.22 24.16
C HIS A 693 7.95 -1.99 22.87
N GLY A 694 8.21 -0.73 22.55
CA GLY A 694 9.01 -0.36 21.39
C GLY A 694 10.43 -0.89 21.46
N ALA A 695 11.11 -0.73 22.59
CA ALA A 695 12.47 -1.26 22.77
C ALA A 695 12.52 -2.80 22.62
N LEU A 696 11.52 -3.51 23.15
CA LEU A 696 11.42 -4.97 23.02
C LEU A 696 11.22 -5.41 21.56
N ASN A 697 10.39 -4.71 20.79
CA ASN A 697 10.17 -5.05 19.38
C ASN A 697 11.43 -4.78 18.54
N VAL A 698 12.09 -3.63 18.75
CA VAL A 698 13.35 -3.31 18.06
C VAL A 698 14.44 -4.34 18.40
N TRP A 699 14.50 -4.80 19.65
CA TRP A 699 15.44 -5.84 20.07
C TRP A 699 15.15 -7.18 19.39
N LYS A 700 13.88 -7.58 19.27
CA LYS A 700 13.49 -8.78 18.55
C LYS A 700 13.87 -8.72 17.07
N ASP A 701 13.57 -7.59 16.41
CA ASP A 701 13.89 -7.37 14.98
C ASP A 701 15.40 -7.41 14.73
N PHE A 702 16.20 -6.89 15.68
CA PHE A 702 17.65 -6.93 15.64
C PHE A 702 18.19 -8.36 15.77
N VAL A 703 17.67 -9.14 16.73
CA VAL A 703 18.08 -10.53 16.94
C VAL A 703 17.65 -11.45 15.81
N SER A 704 16.51 -11.17 15.16
CA SER A 704 16.01 -11.96 14.03
C SER A 704 16.72 -11.68 12.70
N GLY A 705 17.66 -10.73 12.64
CA GLY A 705 18.39 -10.38 11.41
C GLY A 705 17.51 -9.68 10.35
N GLY A 706 16.40 -9.06 10.75
CA GLY A 706 15.49 -8.38 9.82
C GLY A 706 16.10 -7.10 9.22
N TYR A 707 15.61 -6.66 8.06
CA TYR A 707 16.07 -5.42 7.44
C TYR A 707 15.66 -4.17 8.27
N MET A 708 16.62 -3.52 8.92
CA MET A 708 16.41 -2.32 9.76
C MET A 708 16.84 -1.00 9.09
N GLY A 709 17.09 -1.03 7.77
CA GLY A 709 17.58 0.11 6.97
C GLY A 709 16.48 1.06 6.48
N PHE A 710 16.91 2.17 5.88
CA PHE A 710 16.01 3.14 5.26
C PHE A 710 15.40 2.57 3.97
N LYS A 711 14.10 2.79 3.78
CA LYS A 711 13.40 2.45 2.54
C LYS A 711 13.46 3.62 1.56
N PHE A 712 13.39 3.32 0.27
CA PHE A 712 13.30 4.38 -0.74
C PHE A 712 11.97 5.16 -0.62
N PRO A 713 11.96 6.50 -0.86
CA PRO A 713 10.78 7.35 -0.74
C PRO A 713 9.65 7.00 -1.72
N CYS A 714 10.05 6.41 -2.82
CA CYS A 714 9.30 5.82 -3.91
C CYS A 714 10.09 4.55 -4.27
#